data_AF-A0A0J6SKL8-F1
#
_entry.id   AF-A0A0J6SKL8-F1
#
_cell.length_a   1.000
_cell.length_b   1.000
_cell.length_c   1.000
_cell.angle_alpha   90.00
_cell.angle_beta   90.00
_cell.angle_gamma   90.00
#
_symmetry.space_group_name_H-M   'P 1'
#
loop_
_entity.id
_entity.type
_entity.pdbx_description
1 polymer ?
#
loop_
_entity_poly.entity_id
_entity_poly.type
_entity_poly.pdbx_seq_one_letter_code
_entity_poly.pdbx_strand_id
1 'polypeptide(L)'
;MPFIANGSAGEPIILPVSGQPGLTGAPGKDGTDGQRGERGLPGEQGPAGAGSLISRTATVFIQPWTALISDGQAGCRPADPSDPSQRQQVIAVTAAGGAAGAQVQGQNAGDLFGPTNGFVPGATLFVGPGGALVPTPPDSGWRQQVGKVVSDGHIVVALGEARIIAADTPMLAAGGFATPALPTDVQQGTAVNRYLTPARLADVAAPGNPVGDELAAKAAVTDTTSTAPGSAAPRVYSDKAADFPATPYDYLTNPADRVAVRTGVNAPDTAAAMQAWLTALTSYSPATSVSATIPPGEWSLSKVARAYARSTGAYRTITLYIDPGAKLIAGPANSYRYKVLGPWDVATNPTLISSGSGQVGDAYVVISAHDSLNIDSIRSLNVGDTAYRGVNGWQKILAKPKYRMQSWDANTNKDDAGNTVLISGVGEEGDTIIVARAGNTIVDGAGDWGVGDEAYFCYGAWRKKRVRGGTFKGAWDPNTRQPALNNANGSAGDWYVVISAGTAFGGVDLGNGSFTGLGNNVSWQPGDKVWCLSPGIWHKCYASPTPQGTITPDGKITERRFTTTTADGATNKYFPPEGKTDWPFVGKGAYGDTYTITEDVTIPGVGSFVTGTQVYFGPNGLEIIAADPNWNRGLFHLTLDEKTAIYIEGRFSPISRINGNATPEVSNGIALRVDSRARPAAAGYLFQGSMFSVETYSECDHPDQGQAQVNGGNWEAVVQTNNIFLPIIRK
;
A
#
# COMPACT_ATOMS: atom_id res chain seq x y z
N MET A 1 76.90 -20.46 15.39
CA MET A 1 77.69 -19.35 14.81
C MET A 1 76.75 -18.45 14.03
N PRO A 2 76.90 -17.11 14.09
CA PRO A 2 75.82 -16.18 13.79
C PRO A 2 75.86 -15.65 12.36
N PHE A 3 74.70 -15.40 11.77
CA PHE A 3 74.49 -14.42 10.67
C PHE A 3 73.11 -13.81 10.95
N ILE A 4 73.00 -12.64 11.58
CA ILE A 4 73.08 -11.28 10.99
C ILE A 4 72.33 -11.19 9.67
N ALA A 5 71.10 -10.68 9.77
CA ALA A 5 70.22 -10.31 8.69
C ALA A 5 70.62 -8.94 8.12
N ASN A 6 70.56 -8.83 6.79
CA ASN A 6 70.31 -7.58 6.10
C ASN A 6 69.33 -7.92 4.96
N GLY A 7 68.04 -7.63 5.20
CA GLY A 7 66.97 -7.82 4.23
C GLY A 7 66.06 -6.60 4.26
N SER A 8 66.05 -5.87 3.15
CA SER A 8 65.18 -4.76 2.82
C SER A 8 63.70 -5.14 2.87
N ALA A 9 62.87 -4.18 3.31
CA ALA A 9 61.42 -4.31 3.35
C ALA A 9 60.83 -4.59 1.96
N GLY A 10 59.97 -5.61 1.84
CA GLY A 10 59.05 -5.70 0.70
C GLY A 10 58.64 -7.06 0.15
N GLU A 11 59.08 -8.21 0.67
CA GLU A 11 58.62 -9.51 0.13
C GLU A 11 57.83 -10.36 1.14
N PRO A 12 56.67 -10.93 0.73
CA PRO A 12 55.88 -11.80 1.60
C PRO A 12 56.57 -13.15 1.82
N ILE A 13 56.77 -13.50 3.09
CA ILE A 13 57.29 -14.80 3.53
C ILE A 13 56.17 -15.85 3.35
N ILE A 14 56.36 -16.80 2.42
CA ILE A 14 55.53 -18.00 2.31
C ILE A 14 56.11 -19.07 3.25
N LEU A 15 55.37 -19.41 4.31
CA LEU A 15 55.69 -20.55 5.18
C LEU A 15 55.02 -21.82 4.62
N PRO A 16 55.77 -22.85 4.19
CA PRO A 16 55.18 -24.13 3.83
C PRO A 16 54.78 -24.90 5.10
N VAL A 17 53.47 -24.99 5.37
CA VAL A 17 52.92 -25.91 6.37
C VAL A 17 52.74 -27.28 5.72
N SER A 18 53.69 -28.18 5.91
CA SER A 18 53.55 -29.59 5.52
C SER A 18 52.75 -30.35 6.58
N GLY A 19 51.42 -30.21 6.56
CA GLY A 19 50.52 -31.14 7.24
C GLY A 19 50.30 -32.36 6.35
N GLN A 20 50.53 -33.57 6.87
CA GLN A 20 50.19 -34.80 6.13
C GLN A 20 48.69 -34.82 5.80
N PRO A 21 48.29 -35.15 4.56
CA PRO A 21 46.88 -35.34 4.22
C PRO A 21 46.28 -36.45 5.08
N GLY A 22 45.18 -36.13 5.77
CA GLY A 22 44.36 -37.14 6.46
C GLY A 22 43.84 -38.17 5.45
N LEU A 23 43.83 -39.43 5.86
CA LEU A 23 43.36 -40.57 5.07
C LEU A 23 41.95 -40.31 4.54
N THR A 24 41.78 -40.43 3.22
CA THR A 24 40.50 -40.37 2.54
C THR A 24 39.58 -41.46 3.10
N GLY A 25 38.44 -41.06 3.66
CA GLY A 25 37.40 -42.01 4.09
C GLY A 25 36.93 -42.85 2.90
N ALA A 26 36.76 -44.16 3.12
CA ALA A 26 36.26 -45.06 2.09
C ALA A 26 34.90 -44.56 1.55
N PRO A 27 34.65 -44.64 0.23
CA PRO A 27 33.35 -44.32 -0.34
C PRO A 27 32.25 -45.14 0.34
N GLY A 28 31.18 -44.48 0.76
CA GLY A 28 29.97 -45.16 1.22
C GLY A 28 29.42 -46.05 0.11
N LYS A 29 28.94 -47.26 0.46
CA LYS A 29 28.31 -48.17 -0.50
C LYS A 29 27.11 -47.46 -1.15
N ASP A 30 27.06 -47.47 -2.48
CA ASP A 30 25.91 -46.99 -3.22
C ASP A 30 24.65 -47.73 -2.75
N GLY A 31 23.65 -46.96 -2.32
CA GLY A 31 22.33 -47.50 -2.01
C GLY A 31 21.70 -48.02 -3.29
N THR A 32 21.12 -49.22 -3.24
CA THR A 32 20.37 -49.80 -4.36
C THR A 32 19.29 -48.84 -4.82
N ASP A 33 19.28 -48.49 -6.11
CA ASP A 33 18.26 -47.66 -6.74
C ASP A 33 16.86 -48.19 -6.41
N GLY A 34 16.08 -47.39 -5.68
CA GLY A 34 14.67 -47.68 -5.44
C GLY A 34 13.91 -47.72 -6.77
N GLN A 35 13.08 -48.75 -6.97
CA GLN A 35 12.25 -48.86 -8.16
C GLN A 35 11.45 -47.57 -8.37
N ARG A 36 11.54 -47.00 -9.58
CA ARG A 36 10.78 -45.83 -10.00
C ARG A 36 9.28 -46.17 -9.91
N GLY A 37 8.57 -45.55 -8.97
CA GLY A 37 7.14 -45.75 -8.79
C GLY A 37 6.36 -45.47 -10.09
N GLU A 38 5.32 -46.28 -10.32
CA GLU A 38 4.43 -46.12 -11.47
C GLU A 38 3.84 -44.71 -11.50
N ARG A 39 3.79 -44.11 -12.69
CA ARG A 39 3.18 -42.79 -12.90
C ARG A 39 1.69 -42.91 -12.56
N GLY A 40 1.21 -42.12 -11.59
CA GLY A 40 -0.20 -42.12 -11.20
C GLY A 40 -1.13 -41.91 -12.41
N LEU A 41 -2.29 -42.56 -12.37
CA LEU A 41 -3.34 -42.39 -13.38
C LEU A 41 -3.72 -40.90 -13.51
N PRO A 42 -4.07 -40.41 -14.72
CA PRO A 42 -4.67 -39.09 -14.88
C PRO A 42 -5.83 -38.92 -13.90
N GLY A 43 -5.84 -37.82 -13.16
CA GLY A 43 -6.93 -37.54 -12.22
C GLY A 43 -8.27 -37.52 -12.93
N GLU A 44 -9.32 -37.99 -12.24
CA GLU A 44 -10.69 -37.93 -12.76
C GLU A 44 -11.04 -36.49 -13.16
N GLN A 45 -11.64 -36.34 -14.34
CA GLN A 45 -12.17 -35.05 -14.78
C GLN A 45 -13.21 -34.59 -13.75
N GLY A 46 -13.00 -33.40 -13.20
CA GLY A 46 -13.91 -32.83 -12.20
C GLY A 46 -15.35 -32.77 -12.71
N PRO A 47 -16.36 -32.81 -11.82
CA PRO A 47 -17.76 -32.70 -12.20
C PRO A 47 -17.99 -31.41 -13.00
N ALA A 48 -18.78 -31.49 -14.07
CA ALA A 48 -19.18 -30.33 -14.85
C ALA A 48 -19.75 -29.24 -13.91
N GLY A 49 -19.24 -28.02 -14.01
CA GLY A 49 -19.71 -26.92 -13.19
C GLY A 49 -21.21 -26.75 -13.40
N ALA A 50 -22.01 -27.01 -12.35
CA ALA A 50 -23.46 -26.89 -12.43
C ALA A 50 -23.82 -25.44 -12.75
N GLY A 51 -24.18 -25.18 -14.01
CA GLY A 51 -24.76 -23.90 -14.43
C GLY A 51 -26.01 -23.61 -13.61
N SER A 52 -26.25 -22.33 -13.28
CA SER A 52 -27.49 -21.97 -12.60
C SER A 52 -28.66 -22.08 -13.58
N LEU A 53 -29.50 -23.09 -13.37
CA LEU A 53 -30.75 -23.27 -14.10
C LEU A 53 -31.79 -22.29 -13.55
N ILE A 54 -32.45 -21.57 -14.44
CA ILE A 54 -33.59 -20.71 -14.11
C ILE A 54 -34.87 -21.26 -14.76
N SER A 55 -35.98 -21.17 -14.04
CA SER A 55 -37.32 -21.52 -14.55
C SER A 55 -38.22 -20.29 -14.49
N ARG A 56 -38.87 -19.96 -15.62
CA ARG A 56 -39.75 -18.80 -15.79
C ARG A 56 -40.93 -19.15 -16.69
N THR A 57 -42.05 -18.45 -16.56
CA THR A 57 -43.19 -18.60 -17.47
C THR A 57 -42.98 -17.76 -18.72
N ALA A 58 -43.09 -18.35 -19.91
CA ALA A 58 -43.03 -17.60 -21.17
C ALA A 58 -44.26 -16.68 -21.31
N THR A 59 -44.07 -15.37 -21.42
CA THR A 59 -45.19 -14.42 -21.59
C THR A 59 -45.66 -14.34 -23.05
N VAL A 60 -44.76 -14.69 -23.98
CA VAL A 60 -45.01 -14.85 -25.41
C VAL A 60 -44.44 -16.20 -25.87
N PHE A 61 -44.73 -16.61 -27.10
CA PHE A 61 -44.09 -17.81 -27.67
C PHE A 61 -42.56 -17.61 -27.78
N ILE A 62 -41.78 -18.59 -27.33
CA ILE A 62 -40.31 -18.58 -27.31
C ILE A 62 -39.81 -19.74 -28.16
N GLN A 63 -38.99 -19.45 -29.18
CA GLN A 63 -38.36 -20.48 -30.01
C GLN A 63 -37.23 -21.21 -29.25
N PRO A 64 -36.86 -22.44 -29.65
CA PRO A 64 -35.60 -23.06 -29.25
C PRO A 64 -34.40 -22.12 -29.50
N TRP A 65 -33.34 -22.26 -28.70
CA TRP A 65 -32.12 -21.43 -28.81
C TRP A 65 -32.40 -19.92 -28.78
N THR A 66 -33.02 -19.47 -27.69
CA THR A 66 -33.40 -18.07 -27.48
C THR A 66 -32.79 -17.51 -26.19
N ALA A 67 -32.22 -16.31 -26.27
CA ALA A 67 -31.81 -15.50 -25.14
C ALA A 67 -33.03 -14.83 -24.50
N LEU A 68 -33.14 -14.95 -23.17
CA LEU A 68 -34.30 -14.55 -22.39
C LEU A 68 -34.00 -13.27 -21.59
N ILE A 69 -34.99 -12.39 -21.48
CA ILE A 69 -35.03 -11.30 -20.50
C ILE A 69 -36.21 -11.51 -19.54
N SER A 70 -36.18 -10.84 -18.38
CA SER A 70 -37.30 -10.88 -17.44
C SER A 70 -38.48 -10.07 -17.97
N ASP A 71 -39.69 -10.57 -17.78
CA ASP A 71 -40.95 -9.86 -18.07
C ASP A 71 -41.84 -9.91 -16.81
N GLY A 72 -41.54 -9.01 -15.87
CA GLY A 72 -42.06 -9.10 -14.50
C GLY A 72 -41.31 -10.13 -13.63
N GLN A 73 -41.89 -10.47 -12.47
CA GLN A 73 -41.21 -11.27 -11.44
C GLN A 73 -41.07 -12.77 -11.81
N ALA A 74 -42.06 -13.32 -12.51
CA ALA A 74 -42.11 -14.75 -12.88
C ALA A 74 -42.13 -14.99 -14.40
N GLY A 75 -42.31 -13.94 -15.20
CA GLY A 75 -42.38 -14.01 -16.65
C GLY A 75 -41.01 -13.88 -17.33
N CYS A 76 -40.90 -14.40 -18.54
CA CYS A 76 -39.78 -14.15 -19.45
C CYS A 76 -40.28 -13.99 -20.88
N ARG A 77 -39.52 -13.22 -21.67
CA ARG A 77 -39.74 -13.04 -23.10
C ARG A 77 -38.40 -13.03 -23.83
N PRO A 78 -38.38 -13.24 -25.17
CA PRO A 78 -37.16 -13.14 -25.95
C PRO A 78 -36.53 -11.74 -25.86
N ALA A 79 -35.21 -11.68 -25.80
CA ALA A 79 -34.45 -10.44 -25.84
C ALA A 79 -34.58 -9.75 -27.20
N ASP A 80 -34.66 -8.42 -27.23
CA ASP A 80 -34.69 -7.63 -28.45
C ASP A 80 -33.45 -6.71 -28.52
N PRO A 81 -32.47 -7.04 -29.39
CA PRO A 81 -31.27 -6.22 -29.54
C PRO A 81 -31.56 -4.82 -30.08
N SER A 82 -32.73 -4.56 -30.68
CA SER A 82 -33.12 -3.24 -31.18
C SER A 82 -33.58 -2.28 -30.08
N ASP A 83 -33.93 -2.79 -28.89
CA ASP A 83 -34.38 -2.00 -27.73
C ASP A 83 -33.21 -1.75 -26.76
N PRO A 84 -32.64 -0.54 -26.71
CA PRO A 84 -31.48 -0.24 -25.86
C PRO A 84 -31.76 -0.40 -24.37
N SER A 85 -33.03 -0.34 -23.94
CA SER A 85 -33.39 -0.53 -22.53
C SER A 85 -33.16 -1.96 -22.06
N GLN A 86 -33.12 -2.93 -22.96
CA GLN A 86 -32.87 -4.35 -22.68
C GLN A 86 -31.38 -4.69 -22.59
N ARG A 87 -30.49 -3.70 -22.78
CA ARG A 87 -29.05 -3.86 -22.59
C ARG A 87 -28.76 -4.39 -21.19
N GLN A 88 -27.97 -5.46 -21.13
CA GLN A 88 -27.54 -6.12 -19.89
C GLN A 88 -28.70 -6.79 -19.11
N GLN A 89 -29.87 -6.98 -19.74
CA GLN A 89 -31.02 -7.63 -19.10
C GLN A 89 -31.17 -9.11 -19.46
N VAL A 90 -30.28 -9.69 -20.28
CA VAL A 90 -30.31 -11.12 -20.62
C VAL A 90 -30.00 -11.94 -19.37
N ILE A 91 -30.96 -12.78 -18.97
CA ILE A 91 -30.89 -13.59 -17.74
C ILE A 91 -30.47 -15.04 -17.99
N ALA A 92 -30.75 -15.59 -19.18
CA ALA A 92 -30.39 -16.96 -19.55
C ALA A 92 -30.59 -17.22 -21.06
N VAL A 93 -30.16 -18.39 -21.50
CA VAL A 93 -30.47 -18.97 -22.80
C VAL A 93 -31.29 -20.24 -22.61
N THR A 94 -32.35 -20.44 -23.40
CA THR A 94 -33.11 -21.69 -23.43
C THR A 94 -32.78 -22.51 -24.68
N ALA A 95 -32.64 -23.83 -24.51
CA ALA A 95 -32.42 -24.76 -25.61
C ALA A 95 -33.72 -25.22 -26.28
N ALA A 96 -34.83 -25.32 -25.53
CA ALA A 96 -36.09 -25.92 -26.00
C ALA A 96 -37.19 -24.91 -26.34
N GLY A 97 -37.13 -23.68 -25.81
CA GLY A 97 -38.21 -22.70 -25.97
C GLY A 97 -39.48 -23.08 -25.19
N GLY A 98 -40.62 -22.52 -25.58
CA GLY A 98 -41.93 -22.82 -24.98
C GLY A 98 -43.07 -21.96 -25.53
N ALA A 99 -44.29 -22.48 -25.50
CA ALA A 99 -45.48 -21.70 -25.83
C ALA A 99 -45.77 -20.62 -24.76
N ALA A 100 -46.52 -19.57 -25.12
CA ALA A 100 -46.97 -18.59 -24.14
C ALA A 100 -47.77 -19.27 -23.01
N GLY A 101 -47.43 -18.93 -21.75
CA GLY A 101 -47.96 -19.56 -20.54
C GLY A 101 -47.21 -20.81 -20.07
N ALA A 102 -46.32 -21.40 -20.89
CA ALA A 102 -45.53 -22.57 -20.50
C ALA A 102 -44.33 -22.18 -19.60
N GLN A 103 -43.91 -23.08 -18.73
CA GLN A 103 -42.63 -22.97 -18.04
C GLN A 103 -41.48 -23.25 -19.01
N VAL A 104 -40.51 -22.34 -19.06
CA VAL A 104 -39.29 -22.43 -19.84
C VAL A 104 -38.10 -22.50 -18.90
N GLN A 105 -37.23 -23.47 -19.15
CA GLN A 105 -35.96 -23.59 -18.47
C GLN A 105 -34.86 -22.93 -19.30
N GLY A 106 -34.04 -22.11 -18.64
CA GLY A 106 -32.87 -21.48 -19.22
C GLY A 106 -31.65 -21.66 -18.34
N GLN A 107 -30.46 -21.52 -18.93
CA GLN A 107 -29.19 -21.60 -18.24
C GLN A 107 -28.40 -20.31 -18.47
N ASN A 108 -27.74 -19.81 -17.44
CA ASN A 108 -26.97 -18.56 -17.50
C ASN A 108 -25.45 -18.75 -17.62
N ALA A 109 -24.95 -19.95 -17.38
CA ALA A 109 -23.54 -20.32 -17.50
C ALA A 109 -23.37 -21.84 -17.68
N GLY A 110 -22.30 -22.27 -18.34
CA GLY A 110 -21.94 -23.69 -18.48
C GLY A 110 -22.57 -24.38 -19.69
N ASP A 111 -22.47 -25.71 -19.74
CA ASP A 111 -22.93 -26.52 -20.87
C ASP A 111 -24.45 -26.54 -21.01
N LEU A 112 -24.97 -26.20 -22.18
CA LEU A 112 -26.38 -26.25 -22.53
C LEU A 112 -26.57 -27.13 -23.77
N PHE A 113 -27.38 -28.19 -23.61
CA PHE A 113 -27.69 -29.18 -24.65
C PHE A 113 -29.11 -29.00 -25.17
N GLY A 114 -29.29 -29.20 -26.48
CA GLY A 114 -30.59 -29.02 -27.14
C GLY A 114 -30.65 -29.65 -28.54
N PRO A 115 -31.72 -29.35 -29.30
CA PRO A 115 -31.86 -29.83 -30.67
C PRO A 115 -30.80 -29.21 -31.58
N THR A 116 -30.41 -29.93 -32.64
CA THR A 116 -29.53 -29.40 -33.69
C THR A 116 -30.15 -28.16 -34.34
N ASN A 117 -29.35 -27.13 -34.58
CA ASN A 117 -29.78 -25.84 -35.15
C ASN A 117 -28.83 -25.32 -36.24
N GLY A 118 -27.94 -26.18 -36.74
CA GLY A 118 -26.95 -25.80 -37.75
C GLY A 118 -25.82 -24.94 -37.18
N PHE A 119 -25.57 -25.00 -35.88
CA PHE A 119 -24.48 -24.25 -35.27
C PHE A 119 -23.12 -24.86 -35.64
N VAL A 120 -22.19 -24.02 -36.08
CA VAL A 120 -20.84 -24.45 -36.44
C VAL A 120 -19.96 -24.53 -35.18
N PRO A 121 -19.31 -25.67 -34.89
CA PRO A 121 -18.37 -25.79 -33.78
C PRO A 121 -17.35 -24.65 -33.74
N GLY A 122 -17.17 -24.05 -32.58
CA GLY A 122 -16.25 -22.93 -32.35
C GLY A 122 -16.84 -21.53 -32.62
N ALA A 123 -18.02 -21.42 -33.24
CA ALA A 123 -18.67 -20.13 -33.46
C ALA A 123 -19.06 -19.46 -32.13
N THR A 124 -18.84 -18.15 -32.06
CA THR A 124 -19.37 -17.32 -30.97
C THR A 124 -20.80 -16.93 -31.30
N LEU A 125 -21.71 -17.06 -30.34
CA LEU A 125 -23.12 -16.72 -30.52
C LEU A 125 -23.44 -15.38 -29.84
N PHE A 126 -24.29 -14.61 -30.51
CA PHE A 126 -24.80 -13.30 -30.08
C PHE A 126 -26.33 -13.32 -30.00
N VAL A 127 -26.88 -12.37 -29.26
CA VAL A 127 -28.33 -12.12 -29.24
C VAL A 127 -28.76 -11.48 -30.56
N GLY A 128 -29.59 -12.17 -31.33
CA GLY A 128 -30.18 -11.70 -32.59
C GLY A 128 -31.64 -11.25 -32.44
N PRO A 129 -32.31 -10.87 -33.55
CA PRO A 129 -33.70 -10.46 -33.55
C PRO A 129 -34.62 -11.50 -32.92
N GLY A 130 -35.55 -11.06 -32.07
CA GLY A 130 -36.46 -11.96 -31.35
C GLY A 130 -35.73 -12.94 -30.41
N GLY A 131 -34.54 -12.57 -29.93
CA GLY A 131 -33.73 -13.32 -28.97
C GLY A 131 -32.99 -14.51 -29.56
N ALA A 132 -33.13 -14.79 -30.86
CA ALA A 132 -32.50 -15.93 -31.51
C ALA A 132 -30.97 -15.87 -31.38
N LEU A 133 -30.32 -17.01 -31.13
CA LEU A 133 -28.85 -17.03 -31.11
C LEU A 133 -28.30 -17.05 -32.52
N VAL A 134 -27.47 -16.06 -32.86
CA VAL A 134 -26.89 -15.89 -34.20
C VAL A 134 -25.37 -15.81 -34.13
N PRO A 135 -24.63 -16.34 -35.13
CA PRO A 135 -23.17 -16.26 -35.16
C PRO A 135 -22.65 -14.87 -35.56
N THR A 136 -23.48 -14.08 -36.26
CA THR A 136 -23.15 -12.71 -36.66
C THR A 136 -23.76 -11.74 -35.65
N PRO A 137 -22.98 -10.85 -35.02
CA PRO A 137 -23.53 -9.88 -34.08
C PRO A 137 -24.48 -8.90 -34.79
N PRO A 138 -25.50 -8.36 -34.08
CA PRO A 138 -26.32 -7.25 -34.60
C PRO A 138 -25.45 -6.08 -35.06
N ASP A 139 -25.93 -5.34 -36.06
CA ASP A 139 -25.31 -4.14 -36.63
C ASP A 139 -25.89 -2.83 -36.07
N SER A 140 -26.95 -2.92 -35.27
CA SER A 140 -27.66 -1.80 -34.66
C SER A 140 -28.25 -2.18 -33.30
N GLY A 141 -28.56 -1.18 -32.47
CA GLY A 141 -29.11 -1.40 -31.13
C GLY A 141 -28.02 -1.76 -30.11
N TRP A 142 -28.03 -2.99 -29.58
CA TRP A 142 -26.98 -3.51 -28.71
C TRP A 142 -26.55 -4.93 -29.11
N ARG A 143 -25.31 -5.29 -28.77
CA ARG A 143 -24.75 -6.64 -28.94
C ARG A 143 -24.34 -7.22 -27.60
N GLN A 144 -24.58 -8.50 -27.40
CA GLN A 144 -24.08 -9.27 -26.27
C GLN A 144 -23.70 -10.67 -26.74
N GLN A 145 -22.51 -11.11 -26.36
CA GLN A 145 -22.10 -12.50 -26.54
C GLN A 145 -22.80 -13.37 -25.50
N VAL A 146 -23.37 -14.50 -25.93
CA VAL A 146 -24.11 -15.42 -25.02
C VAL A 146 -23.36 -16.72 -24.74
N GLY A 147 -22.42 -17.11 -25.59
CA GLY A 147 -21.72 -18.39 -25.47
C GLY A 147 -20.94 -18.77 -26.71
N LYS A 148 -20.39 -19.99 -26.69
CA LYS A 148 -19.60 -20.58 -27.79
C LYS A 148 -20.11 -21.97 -28.11
N VAL A 149 -20.20 -22.29 -29.41
CA VAL A 149 -20.65 -23.59 -29.89
C VAL A 149 -19.55 -24.63 -29.67
N VAL A 150 -19.89 -25.77 -29.07
CA VAL A 150 -19.00 -26.93 -28.95
C VAL A 150 -19.29 -27.93 -30.07
N SER A 151 -20.57 -28.25 -30.27
CA SER A 151 -21.07 -29.02 -31.41
C SER A 151 -22.46 -28.51 -31.81
N ASP A 152 -22.99 -28.98 -32.94
CA ASP A 152 -24.40 -28.69 -33.27
C ASP A 152 -25.30 -29.32 -32.18
N GLY A 153 -26.13 -28.49 -31.53
CA GLY A 153 -26.94 -28.88 -30.37
C GLY A 153 -26.25 -28.74 -29.00
N HIS A 154 -24.99 -28.29 -28.91
CA HIS A 154 -24.27 -28.10 -27.65
C HIS A 154 -23.49 -26.77 -27.64
N ILE A 155 -23.84 -25.89 -26.71
CA ILE A 155 -23.13 -24.62 -26.48
C ILE A 155 -22.65 -24.54 -25.04
N VAL A 156 -21.53 -23.84 -24.82
CA VAL A 156 -21.14 -23.37 -23.49
C VAL A 156 -21.67 -21.95 -23.34
N VAL A 157 -22.67 -21.78 -22.49
CA VAL A 157 -23.26 -20.48 -22.14
C VAL A 157 -22.27 -19.71 -21.28
N ALA A 158 -21.99 -18.47 -21.69
CA ALA A 158 -21.20 -17.50 -20.96
C ALA A 158 -21.72 -16.11 -21.35
N LEU A 159 -22.65 -15.58 -20.55
CA LEU A 159 -23.27 -14.28 -20.82
C LEU A 159 -22.22 -13.17 -20.63
N GLY A 160 -21.76 -12.59 -21.73
CA GLY A 160 -20.82 -11.48 -21.76
C GLY A 160 -21.48 -10.13 -21.46
N GLU A 161 -20.69 -9.07 -21.54
CA GLU A 161 -21.16 -7.69 -21.43
C GLU A 161 -21.97 -7.27 -22.67
N ALA A 162 -23.12 -6.63 -22.47
CA ALA A 162 -23.91 -6.03 -23.52
C ALA A 162 -23.42 -4.62 -23.84
N ARG A 163 -23.10 -4.33 -25.10
CA ARG A 163 -22.60 -3.03 -25.55
C ARG A 163 -23.58 -2.39 -26.53
N ILE A 164 -23.86 -1.10 -26.35
CA ILE A 164 -24.62 -0.31 -27.32
C ILE A 164 -23.78 -0.20 -28.58
N ILE A 165 -24.39 -0.52 -29.71
CA ILE A 165 -23.84 -0.24 -31.03
C ILE A 165 -24.22 1.21 -31.31
N ALA A 166 -23.44 2.14 -30.74
CA ALA A 166 -23.63 3.55 -31.02
C ALA A 166 -23.36 3.78 -32.52
N ALA A 167 -24.13 4.68 -33.13
CA ALA A 167 -23.92 5.13 -34.50
C ALA A 167 -22.47 5.61 -34.77
N ASP A 168 -21.74 5.93 -33.69
CA ASP A 168 -20.34 6.35 -33.67
C ASP A 168 -19.32 5.19 -33.49
N THR A 169 -19.67 3.96 -33.90
CA THR A 169 -18.67 2.89 -34.13
C THR A 169 -18.38 2.65 -35.63
N PRO A 170 -18.06 3.67 -36.46
CA PRO A 170 -17.71 3.44 -37.86
C PRO A 170 -16.21 3.12 -37.95
N MET A 171 -15.79 1.94 -37.51
CA MET A 171 -14.39 1.53 -37.74
C MET A 171 -14.20 0.10 -38.16
N LEU A 172 -15.26 -0.69 -38.39
CA LEU A 172 -15.07 -2.09 -38.80
C LEU A 172 -16.05 -2.41 -39.93
N ALA A 173 -15.51 -2.63 -41.13
CA ALA A 173 -16.27 -3.31 -42.18
C ALA A 173 -16.57 -4.76 -41.76
N ALA A 174 -17.55 -5.39 -42.42
CA ALA A 174 -17.82 -6.81 -42.27
C ALA A 174 -16.52 -7.61 -42.49
N GLY A 175 -15.93 -8.11 -41.41
CA GLY A 175 -14.58 -8.72 -41.41
C GLY A 175 -13.62 -8.19 -40.33
N GLY A 176 -13.97 -7.12 -39.60
CA GLY A 176 -13.19 -6.69 -38.43
C GLY A 176 -11.92 -5.90 -38.74
N PHE A 177 -11.83 -5.29 -39.93
CA PHE A 177 -10.77 -4.33 -40.26
C PHE A 177 -11.35 -2.95 -40.56
N ALA A 178 -10.59 -1.91 -40.24
CA ALA A 178 -10.96 -0.55 -40.60
C ALA A 178 -11.05 -0.39 -42.12
N THR A 179 -11.92 0.51 -42.60
CA THR A 179 -12.07 0.84 -44.03
C THR A 179 -11.30 2.12 -44.37
N PRO A 180 -10.31 2.09 -45.28
CA PRO A 180 -9.55 3.28 -45.65
C PRO A 180 -10.45 4.26 -46.40
N ALA A 181 -10.32 5.56 -46.12
CA ALA A 181 -11.03 6.59 -46.85
C ALA A 181 -10.65 6.57 -48.34
N LEU A 182 -11.64 6.58 -49.23
CA LEU A 182 -11.39 6.69 -50.66
C LEU A 182 -11.00 8.15 -50.98
N PRO A 183 -10.21 8.39 -52.05
CA PRO A 183 -9.84 9.74 -52.46
C PRO A 183 -11.04 10.69 -52.65
N THR A 184 -12.17 10.15 -53.12
CA THR A 184 -13.41 10.88 -53.33
C THR A 184 -14.08 11.30 -52.02
N ASP A 185 -14.01 10.47 -50.97
CA ASP A 185 -14.59 10.80 -49.66
C ASP A 185 -13.83 11.96 -49.00
N VAL A 186 -12.51 11.98 -49.19
CA VAL A 186 -11.64 13.04 -48.68
C VAL A 186 -11.89 14.34 -49.43
N GLN A 187 -12.02 14.29 -50.76
CA GLN A 187 -12.30 15.47 -51.59
C GLN A 187 -13.69 16.07 -51.33
N GLN A 188 -14.68 15.25 -50.93
CA GLN A 188 -16.05 15.69 -50.65
C GLN A 188 -16.30 16.09 -49.19
N GLY A 189 -15.29 15.97 -48.31
CA GLY A 189 -15.46 16.24 -46.87
C GLY A 189 -16.28 15.19 -46.13
N THR A 190 -16.57 14.04 -46.73
CA THR A 190 -17.42 12.98 -46.17
C THR A 190 -16.63 11.89 -45.46
N ALA A 191 -15.28 11.99 -45.41
CA ALA A 191 -14.38 11.03 -44.78
C ALA A 191 -14.33 11.09 -43.23
N VAL A 192 -15.22 11.84 -42.57
CA VAL A 192 -15.23 12.05 -41.10
C VAL A 192 -15.30 10.76 -40.27
N ASN A 193 -15.73 9.65 -40.89
CA ASN A 193 -15.95 8.35 -40.27
C ASN A 193 -15.09 7.22 -40.90
N ARG A 194 -13.98 7.53 -41.56
CA ARG A 194 -13.04 6.56 -42.16
C ARG A 194 -11.59 6.89 -41.78
N TYR A 195 -10.69 5.91 -41.75
CA TYR A 195 -9.28 6.21 -41.44
C TYR A 195 -8.51 6.64 -42.69
N LEU A 196 -7.58 7.58 -42.53
CA LEU A 196 -6.70 8.08 -43.58
C LEU A 196 -5.37 7.31 -43.52
N THR A 197 -4.84 6.90 -44.68
CA THR A 197 -3.48 6.35 -44.74
C THR A 197 -2.45 7.45 -44.48
N PRO A 198 -1.21 7.14 -44.04
CA PRO A 198 -0.19 8.16 -43.77
C PRO A 198 0.08 9.11 -44.95
N ALA A 199 0.06 8.59 -46.18
CA ALA A 199 0.17 9.41 -47.39
C ALA A 199 -1.02 10.39 -47.57
N ARG A 200 -2.23 9.95 -47.21
CA ARG A 200 -3.43 10.79 -47.26
C ARG A 200 -3.53 11.78 -46.10
N LEU A 201 -2.94 11.45 -44.95
CA LEU A 201 -2.85 12.37 -43.83
C LEU A 201 -1.98 13.59 -44.18
N ALA A 202 -0.93 13.39 -44.98
CA ALA A 202 -0.12 14.49 -45.51
C ALA A 202 -0.90 15.42 -46.47
N ASP A 203 -1.78 14.85 -47.31
CA ASP A 203 -2.67 15.63 -48.20
C ASP A 203 -3.75 16.40 -47.43
N VAL A 204 -4.20 15.87 -46.28
CA VAL A 204 -5.22 16.51 -45.42
C VAL A 204 -4.62 17.61 -44.54
N ALA A 205 -3.34 17.51 -44.20
CA ALA A 205 -2.60 18.55 -43.49
C ALA A 205 -2.15 19.73 -44.40
N ALA A 206 -2.32 19.61 -45.71
CA ALA A 206 -1.99 20.68 -46.65
C ALA A 206 -3.00 21.85 -46.54
N PRO A 207 -2.54 23.11 -46.52
CA PRO A 207 -3.43 24.29 -46.47
C PRO A 207 -4.46 24.29 -47.61
N GLY A 208 -5.73 24.50 -47.28
CA GLY A 208 -6.84 24.54 -48.24
C GLY A 208 -7.56 23.19 -48.44
N ASN A 209 -7.25 22.17 -47.63
CA ASN A 209 -8.04 20.95 -47.57
C ASN A 209 -9.22 21.12 -46.60
N PRO A 210 -10.48 21.01 -47.06
CA PRO A 210 -11.67 21.32 -46.24
C PRO A 210 -11.80 20.44 -44.99
N VAL A 211 -11.29 19.20 -45.03
CA VAL A 211 -11.30 18.30 -43.86
C VAL A 211 -10.28 18.75 -42.80
N GLY A 212 -9.10 19.19 -43.24
CA GLY A 212 -8.06 19.72 -42.34
C GLY A 212 -8.49 21.02 -41.68
N ASP A 213 -9.10 21.92 -42.45
CA ASP A 213 -9.60 23.21 -41.97
C ASP A 213 -10.76 23.05 -40.97
N GLU A 214 -11.67 22.08 -41.18
CA GLU A 214 -12.76 21.78 -40.26
C GLU A 214 -12.26 21.14 -38.95
N LEU A 215 -11.28 20.24 -39.01
CA LEU A 215 -10.64 19.65 -37.84
C LEU A 215 -9.90 20.71 -37.01
N ALA A 216 -9.20 21.63 -37.66
CA ALA A 216 -8.54 22.76 -36.99
C ALA A 216 -9.56 23.71 -36.33
N ALA A 217 -10.68 23.99 -37.00
CA ALA A 217 -11.75 24.81 -36.44
C ALA A 217 -12.45 24.16 -35.23
N LYS A 218 -12.71 22.83 -35.26
CA LYS A 218 -13.28 22.09 -34.13
C LYS A 218 -12.32 22.00 -32.93
N ALA A 219 -11.01 21.87 -33.19
CA ALA A 219 -10.00 21.92 -32.15
C ALA A 219 -9.96 23.30 -31.46
N ALA A 220 -10.13 24.40 -32.21
CA ALA A 220 -10.13 25.76 -31.67
C ALA A 220 -11.37 26.12 -30.83
N VAL A 221 -12.54 25.51 -31.12
CA VAL A 221 -13.80 25.79 -30.40
C VAL A 221 -13.86 25.13 -29.01
N THR A 222 -13.01 24.13 -28.74
CA THR A 222 -13.06 23.38 -27.46
C THR A 222 -12.22 24.02 -26.35
N ASP A 223 -11.36 25.01 -26.64
CA ASP A 223 -10.38 25.55 -25.68
C ASP A 223 -10.74 26.95 -25.12
N THR A 224 -11.81 27.60 -25.61
CA THR A 224 -12.08 29.02 -25.31
C THR A 224 -13.10 29.30 -24.20
N THR A 225 -13.67 28.29 -23.52
CA THR A 225 -14.69 28.50 -22.47
C THR A 225 -14.25 28.26 -21.04
N SER A 226 -12.96 28.06 -20.72
CA SER A 226 -12.52 28.01 -19.32
C SER A 226 -12.22 29.40 -18.75
N THR A 227 -13.27 30.17 -18.44
CA THR A 227 -13.16 31.25 -17.45
C THR A 227 -13.05 30.67 -16.03
N ALA A 228 -12.34 31.41 -15.16
CA ALA A 228 -11.96 31.11 -13.78
C ALA A 228 -12.97 30.30 -12.92
N PRO A 229 -12.49 29.54 -11.91
CA PRO A 229 -13.32 28.69 -11.05
C PRO A 229 -14.25 29.55 -10.18
N GLY A 230 -15.50 29.70 -10.62
CA GLY A 230 -16.53 30.44 -9.88
C GLY A 230 -17.94 30.34 -10.46
N SER A 231 -18.09 29.81 -11.67
CA SER A 231 -19.40 29.64 -12.32
C SER A 231 -19.33 28.45 -13.27
N ALA A 232 -19.70 27.27 -12.81
CA ALA A 232 -19.86 26.11 -13.68
C ALA A 232 -21.32 25.66 -13.61
N ALA A 233 -21.98 25.67 -14.78
CA ALA A 233 -23.19 24.89 -14.98
C ALA A 233 -22.88 23.41 -14.69
N PRO A 234 -23.79 22.67 -14.05
CA PRO A 234 -23.54 21.29 -13.63
C PRO A 234 -23.21 20.40 -14.83
N ARG A 235 -22.05 19.73 -14.80
CA ARG A 235 -21.76 18.64 -15.73
C ARG A 235 -22.72 17.50 -15.43
N VAL A 236 -23.34 16.95 -16.48
CA VAL A 236 -24.36 15.90 -16.36
C VAL A 236 -23.70 14.57 -15.99
N TYR A 237 -23.48 14.36 -14.68
CA TYR A 237 -23.31 13.06 -14.05
C TYR A 237 -24.39 12.96 -12.97
N SER A 238 -25.65 12.73 -13.38
CA SER A 238 -26.83 13.02 -12.56
C SER A 238 -27.22 11.97 -11.52
N ASP A 239 -26.43 10.90 -11.32
CA ASP A 239 -26.92 9.73 -10.58
C ASP A 239 -26.08 9.38 -9.34
N LYS A 240 -25.09 10.19 -8.97
CA LYS A 240 -24.22 9.96 -7.80
C LYS A 240 -24.31 11.12 -6.81
N ALA A 241 -24.26 10.79 -5.51
CA ALA A 241 -24.34 11.75 -4.42
C ALA A 241 -23.30 12.87 -4.57
N ALA A 242 -23.76 14.09 -4.85
CA ALA A 242 -22.99 15.34 -4.96
C ALA A 242 -21.55 15.14 -5.48
N ASP A 243 -21.43 14.82 -6.78
CA ASP A 243 -20.12 14.80 -7.44
C ASP A 243 -19.44 16.17 -7.26
N PHE A 244 -18.23 16.14 -6.72
CA PHE A 244 -17.35 17.29 -6.62
C PHE A 244 -17.18 17.87 -8.03
N PRO A 245 -17.53 19.15 -8.26
CA PRO A 245 -17.68 19.67 -9.62
C PRO A 245 -16.36 19.89 -10.35
N ALA A 246 -15.23 19.62 -9.69
CA ALA A 246 -13.90 19.82 -10.21
C ALA A 246 -13.09 18.51 -10.25
N THR A 247 -12.29 18.39 -11.28
CA THR A 247 -11.30 17.34 -11.50
C THR A 247 -9.90 17.92 -11.35
N PRO A 248 -8.85 17.09 -11.22
CA PRO A 248 -7.48 17.60 -11.21
C PRO A 248 -7.11 18.44 -12.46
N TYR A 249 -7.79 18.26 -13.60
CA TYR A 249 -7.59 19.11 -14.79
C TYR A 249 -7.94 20.57 -14.55
N ASP A 250 -8.95 20.84 -13.72
CA ASP A 250 -9.42 22.20 -13.46
C ASP A 250 -8.42 22.99 -12.59
N TYR A 251 -7.41 22.30 -12.03
CA TYR A 251 -6.31 22.88 -11.26
C TYR A 251 -4.99 22.99 -12.05
N LEU A 252 -4.98 22.57 -13.32
CA LEU A 252 -3.88 22.82 -14.25
C LEU A 252 -4.13 24.16 -14.95
N THR A 253 -3.32 25.17 -14.63
CA THR A 253 -3.49 26.54 -15.12
C THR A 253 -3.08 26.72 -16.58
N ASN A 254 -2.17 25.88 -17.08
CA ASN A 254 -1.70 25.92 -18.46
C ASN A 254 -2.50 24.95 -19.36
N PRO A 255 -3.15 25.43 -20.44
CA PRO A 255 -3.85 24.56 -21.38
C PRO A 255 -2.97 23.47 -22.01
N ALA A 256 -1.70 23.78 -22.32
CA ALA A 256 -0.77 22.81 -22.91
C ALA A 256 -0.49 21.63 -21.96
N ASP A 257 -0.42 21.91 -20.65
CA ASP A 257 -0.21 20.89 -19.61
C ASP A 257 -1.41 19.94 -19.54
N ARG A 258 -2.64 20.47 -19.68
CA ARG A 258 -3.87 19.65 -19.73
C ARG A 258 -3.85 18.69 -20.91
N VAL A 259 -3.40 19.15 -22.09
CA VAL A 259 -3.27 18.31 -23.30
C VAL A 259 -2.17 17.26 -23.11
N ALA A 260 -1.01 17.64 -22.56
CA ALA A 260 0.09 16.72 -22.28
C ALA A 260 -0.33 15.60 -21.32
N VAL A 261 -1.02 15.94 -20.23
CA VAL A 261 -1.58 14.95 -19.29
C VAL A 261 -2.61 14.05 -19.97
N ARG A 262 -3.55 14.58 -20.77
CA ARG A 262 -4.57 13.77 -21.48
C ARG A 262 -3.95 12.78 -22.47
N THR A 263 -2.92 13.20 -23.18
CA THR A 263 -2.27 12.39 -24.22
C THR A 263 -1.19 11.46 -23.68
N GLY A 264 -0.71 11.70 -22.46
CA GLY A 264 0.42 10.98 -21.87
C GLY A 264 1.79 11.32 -22.48
N VAL A 265 1.84 12.30 -23.37
CA VAL A 265 3.09 12.72 -24.04
C VAL A 265 3.68 13.90 -23.27
N ASN A 266 4.84 13.67 -22.65
CA ASN A 266 5.55 14.68 -21.85
C ASN A 266 4.69 15.30 -20.73
N ALA A 267 3.91 14.48 -20.04
CA ALA A 267 3.07 14.96 -18.94
C ALA A 267 3.93 15.72 -17.89
N PRO A 268 3.62 17.00 -17.60
CA PRO A 268 4.36 17.80 -16.64
C PRO A 268 4.13 17.28 -15.22
N ASP A 269 4.92 17.77 -14.27
CA ASP A 269 4.68 17.49 -12.85
C ASP A 269 3.33 18.08 -12.39
N THR A 270 2.38 17.20 -12.14
CA THR A 270 1.00 17.51 -11.71
C THR A 270 0.83 17.55 -10.19
N ALA A 271 1.90 17.36 -9.40
CA ALA A 271 1.80 17.25 -7.95
C ALA A 271 1.11 18.45 -7.28
N ALA A 272 1.39 19.68 -7.73
CA ALA A 272 0.76 20.89 -7.20
C ALA A 272 -0.75 20.94 -7.51
N ALA A 273 -1.15 20.58 -8.73
CA ALA A 273 -2.55 20.54 -9.15
C ALA A 273 -3.34 19.46 -8.39
N MET A 274 -2.76 18.26 -8.25
CA MET A 274 -3.36 17.16 -7.49
C MET A 274 -3.52 17.52 -6.00
N GLN A 275 -2.52 18.16 -5.41
CA GLN A 275 -2.57 18.66 -4.03
C GLN A 275 -3.66 19.72 -3.85
N ALA A 276 -3.77 20.68 -4.77
CA ALA A 276 -4.79 21.73 -4.72
C ALA A 276 -6.21 21.16 -4.87
N TRP A 277 -6.40 20.20 -5.78
CA TRP A 277 -7.65 19.48 -5.97
C TRP A 277 -8.06 18.70 -4.72
N LEU A 278 -7.16 17.92 -4.11
CA LEU A 278 -7.43 17.19 -2.88
C LEU A 278 -7.78 18.11 -1.70
N THR A 279 -7.05 19.22 -1.55
CA THR A 279 -7.36 20.23 -0.53
C THR A 279 -8.78 20.76 -0.74
N ALA A 280 -9.13 21.16 -1.97
CA ALA A 280 -10.46 21.66 -2.28
C ALA A 280 -11.56 20.62 -2.05
N LEU A 281 -11.31 19.36 -2.42
CA LEU A 281 -12.23 18.24 -2.15
C LEU A 281 -12.49 18.07 -0.65
N THR A 282 -11.44 18.06 0.17
CA THR A 282 -11.60 17.91 1.63
C THR A 282 -12.26 19.11 2.30
N SER A 283 -12.12 20.31 1.74
CA SER A 283 -12.80 21.54 2.19
C SER A 283 -14.26 21.62 1.72
N TYR A 284 -14.59 21.03 0.57
CA TYR A 284 -15.95 21.04 0.01
C TYR A 284 -16.95 20.24 0.85
N SER A 285 -16.49 19.33 1.70
CA SER A 285 -17.34 18.40 2.46
C SER A 285 -17.38 18.71 3.97
N PRO A 286 -18.14 19.71 4.46
CA PRO A 286 -18.28 19.86 5.90
C PRO A 286 -19.30 18.88 6.54
N ALA A 287 -20.19 18.20 5.78
CA ALA A 287 -21.21 17.33 6.39
C ALA A 287 -21.87 16.22 5.52
N THR A 288 -21.46 16.02 4.25
CA THR A 288 -22.10 15.02 3.36
C THR A 288 -21.07 14.16 2.65
N SER A 289 -21.49 12.97 2.22
CA SER A 289 -20.72 12.15 1.30
C SER A 289 -20.43 12.92 0.01
N VAL A 290 -19.19 12.87 -0.47
CA VAL A 290 -18.74 13.52 -1.71
C VAL A 290 -18.02 12.50 -2.57
N SER A 291 -18.32 12.46 -3.86
CA SER A 291 -17.55 11.71 -4.86
C SER A 291 -16.70 12.64 -5.70
N ALA A 292 -15.53 12.17 -6.13
CA ALA A 292 -14.66 12.91 -7.04
C ALA A 292 -13.95 11.94 -8.00
N THR A 293 -13.71 12.38 -9.24
CA THR A 293 -13.12 11.53 -10.28
C THR A 293 -11.74 12.04 -10.68
N ILE A 294 -10.76 11.14 -10.75
CA ILE A 294 -9.49 11.33 -11.45
C ILE A 294 -9.69 10.84 -12.90
N PRO A 295 -9.74 11.75 -13.88
CA PRO A 295 -10.08 11.41 -15.26
C PRO A 295 -8.89 10.72 -15.99
N PRO A 296 -9.15 10.12 -17.19
CA PRO A 296 -8.12 9.48 -18.00
C PRO A 296 -6.96 10.42 -18.28
N GLY A 297 -5.72 9.93 -18.22
CA GLY A 297 -4.51 10.72 -18.49
C GLY A 297 -3.31 10.25 -17.68
N GLU A 298 -2.13 10.74 -18.04
CA GLU A 298 -0.87 10.47 -17.34
C GLU A 298 -0.57 11.56 -16.30
N TRP A 299 -0.71 11.23 -15.03
CA TRP A 299 -0.52 12.12 -13.89
C TRP A 299 0.85 11.90 -13.26
N SER A 300 1.84 12.67 -13.69
CA SER A 300 3.20 12.64 -13.14
C SER A 300 3.25 13.40 -11.81
N LEU A 301 3.70 12.76 -10.73
CA LEU A 301 3.74 13.33 -9.37
C LEU A 301 5.18 13.35 -8.82
N SER A 302 5.80 14.53 -8.75
CA SER A 302 7.11 14.71 -8.10
C SER A 302 7.04 14.68 -6.57
N LYS A 303 5.84 14.83 -6.01
CA LYS A 303 5.59 14.83 -4.55
C LYS A 303 4.30 14.05 -4.27
N VAL A 304 4.24 13.45 -3.09
CA VAL A 304 3.01 12.82 -2.59
C VAL A 304 1.92 13.88 -2.45
N ALA A 305 0.76 13.62 -3.03
CA ALA A 305 -0.42 14.44 -2.79
C ALA A 305 -1.05 14.02 -1.44
N ARG A 306 -1.20 14.96 -0.52
CA ARG A 306 -1.65 14.72 0.86
C ARG A 306 -3.01 15.33 1.10
N ALA A 307 -3.88 14.63 1.83
CA ALA A 307 -5.14 15.22 2.27
C ALA A 307 -5.40 14.89 3.74
N TYR A 308 -5.75 15.92 4.51
CA TYR A 308 -6.19 15.79 5.89
C TYR A 308 -7.69 15.96 5.94
N ALA A 309 -8.40 14.85 6.05
CA ALA A 309 -9.84 14.87 6.12
C ALA A 309 -10.28 14.89 7.60
N ARG A 310 -10.48 16.11 8.15
CA ARG A 310 -11.15 16.33 9.45
C ARG A 310 -12.61 16.75 9.27
N SER A 311 -13.52 16.13 10.00
CA SER A 311 -14.94 16.47 10.11
C SER A 311 -15.18 17.25 11.41
N THR A 312 -15.93 18.34 11.32
CA THR A 312 -16.29 19.19 12.47
C THR A 312 -17.53 18.69 13.22
N GLY A 313 -18.13 17.57 12.85
CA GLY A 313 -19.31 17.07 13.58
C GLY A 313 -19.97 15.80 13.07
N ALA A 314 -20.11 15.63 11.75
CA ALA A 314 -20.90 14.56 11.15
C ALA A 314 -20.01 13.46 10.51
N TYR A 315 -20.55 12.25 10.41
CA TYR A 315 -19.91 11.21 9.59
C TYR A 315 -19.96 11.61 8.11
N ARG A 316 -18.84 11.49 7.41
CA ARG A 316 -18.77 11.76 5.97
C ARG A 316 -18.00 10.68 5.25
N THR A 317 -18.31 10.55 3.96
CA THR A 317 -17.67 9.62 3.05
C THR A 317 -17.03 10.38 1.90
N ILE A 318 -15.76 10.14 1.61
CA ILE A 318 -15.11 10.63 0.39
C ILE A 318 -14.95 9.45 -0.55
N THR A 319 -15.53 9.50 -1.75
CA THR A 319 -15.35 8.47 -2.78
C THR A 319 -14.47 9.01 -3.90
N LEU A 320 -13.29 8.41 -4.11
CA LEU A 320 -12.39 8.72 -5.21
C LEU A 320 -12.57 7.69 -6.32
N TYR A 321 -13.11 8.11 -7.45
CA TYR A 321 -13.18 7.32 -8.67
C TYR A 321 -11.92 7.53 -9.48
N ILE A 322 -11.18 6.46 -9.76
CA ILE A 322 -10.01 6.50 -10.65
C ILE A 322 -10.46 5.90 -11.97
N ASP A 323 -10.54 6.75 -12.99
CA ASP A 323 -10.94 6.30 -14.32
C ASP A 323 -9.95 5.22 -14.83
N PRO A 324 -10.42 4.16 -15.52
CA PRO A 324 -9.54 3.12 -16.07
C PRO A 324 -8.41 3.65 -16.97
N GLY A 325 -8.55 4.82 -17.58
CA GLY A 325 -7.50 5.45 -18.38
C GLY A 325 -6.54 6.34 -17.58
N ALA A 326 -6.70 6.48 -16.26
CA ALA A 326 -5.82 7.28 -15.41
C ALA A 326 -4.55 6.50 -15.05
N LYS A 327 -3.40 7.00 -15.52
CA LYS A 327 -2.07 6.47 -15.22
C LYS A 327 -1.39 7.39 -14.22
N LEU A 328 -1.14 6.92 -13.00
CA LEU A 328 -0.45 7.71 -11.98
C LEU A 328 1.03 7.34 -11.99
N ILE A 329 1.89 8.31 -12.28
CA ILE A 329 3.33 8.06 -12.49
C ILE A 329 4.14 8.85 -11.45
N ALA A 330 5.18 8.23 -10.91
CA ALA A 330 6.16 8.98 -10.13
C ALA A 330 6.96 9.91 -11.06
N GLY A 331 6.90 11.22 -10.82
CA GLY A 331 7.60 12.20 -11.64
C GLY A 331 9.13 12.12 -11.49
N PRO A 332 9.90 12.60 -12.48
CA PRO A 332 11.36 12.50 -12.49
C PRO A 332 12.03 13.27 -11.34
N ALA A 333 11.36 14.30 -10.82
CA ALA A 333 11.81 15.07 -9.66
C ALA A 333 11.31 14.50 -8.31
N ASN A 334 10.68 13.31 -8.31
CA ASN A 334 10.35 12.60 -7.08
C ASN A 334 11.63 12.11 -6.40
N SER A 335 12.26 13.05 -5.70
CA SER A 335 13.54 12.93 -5.01
C SER A 335 13.46 12.06 -3.75
N TYR A 336 12.27 11.54 -3.40
CA TYR A 336 12.11 10.51 -2.37
C TYR A 336 12.51 9.12 -2.87
N ARG A 337 13.57 9.07 -3.69
CA ARG A 337 14.21 7.86 -4.17
C ARG A 337 14.93 7.19 -3.00
N TYR A 338 14.24 6.50 -2.11
CA TYR A 338 14.93 5.81 -1.00
C TYR A 338 15.67 4.55 -1.51
N LYS A 339 16.89 4.75 -1.99
CA LYS A 339 17.74 3.68 -2.54
C LYS A 339 18.57 3.13 -1.40
N VAL A 340 18.16 1.98 -0.88
CA VAL A 340 18.95 1.27 0.11
C VAL A 340 20.19 0.69 -0.60
N LEU A 341 21.34 1.31 -0.37
CA LEU A 341 22.61 0.96 -1.01
C LEU A 341 23.26 -0.28 -0.38
N GLY A 342 22.85 -0.63 0.84
CA GLY A 342 23.33 -1.81 1.55
C GLY A 342 23.48 -1.58 3.05
N PRO A 343 24.03 -2.58 3.76
CA PRO A 343 24.34 -2.46 5.17
C PRO A 343 25.57 -1.56 5.39
N TRP A 344 25.58 -0.82 6.49
CA TRP A 344 26.70 -0.01 6.94
C TRP A 344 27.15 -0.43 8.33
N ASP A 345 28.36 -1.00 8.40
CA ASP A 345 29.06 -1.22 9.66
C ASP A 345 29.75 0.08 10.08
N VAL A 346 29.00 0.95 10.76
CA VAL A 346 29.47 2.28 11.19
C VAL A 346 30.55 2.22 12.26
N ALA A 347 30.60 1.17 13.07
CA ALA A 347 31.67 0.95 14.05
C ALA A 347 33.02 0.70 13.35
N THR A 348 33.02 -0.11 12.29
CA THR A 348 34.26 -0.47 11.56
C THR A 348 34.63 0.54 10.47
N ASN A 349 33.66 1.19 9.84
CA ASN A 349 33.89 2.14 8.75
C ASN A 349 33.03 3.41 8.92
N PRO A 350 33.30 4.25 9.93
CA PRO A 350 32.52 5.47 10.16
C PRO A 350 32.64 6.49 9.02
N THR A 351 33.64 6.34 8.14
CA THR A 351 33.91 7.24 7.01
C THR A 351 33.24 6.83 5.70
N LEU A 352 32.47 5.73 5.67
CA LEU A 352 31.76 5.28 4.47
C LEU A 352 30.89 6.39 3.87
N ILE A 353 30.28 7.20 4.74
CA ILE A 353 29.57 8.42 4.36
C ILE A 353 30.20 9.62 5.05
N SER A 354 30.22 10.75 4.36
CA SER A 354 30.66 12.06 4.87
C SER A 354 29.63 13.13 4.56
N SER A 355 29.75 14.29 5.22
CA SER A 355 28.97 15.48 4.83
C SER A 355 29.16 15.75 3.32
N GLY A 356 28.06 15.96 2.60
CA GLY A 356 28.06 16.18 1.15
C GLY A 356 28.16 14.94 0.27
N SER A 357 28.51 13.77 0.79
CA SER A 357 28.53 12.51 0.01
C SER A 357 27.13 11.98 -0.32
N GLY A 358 27.04 11.06 -1.29
CA GLY A 358 25.80 10.42 -1.73
C GLY A 358 24.89 11.30 -2.58
N GLN A 359 23.87 10.71 -3.17
CA GLN A 359 22.76 11.38 -3.85
C GLN A 359 21.56 11.51 -2.91
N VAL A 360 20.72 12.54 -3.11
CA VAL A 360 19.45 12.63 -2.38
C VAL A 360 18.63 11.37 -2.64
N GLY A 361 18.25 10.69 -1.57
CA GLY A 361 17.58 9.40 -1.64
C GLY A 361 18.42 8.22 -1.16
N ASP A 362 19.76 8.31 -1.22
CA ASP A 362 20.63 7.21 -0.80
C ASP A 362 20.41 6.88 0.68
N ALA A 363 20.36 5.59 0.99
CA ALA A 363 20.13 5.09 2.34
C ALA A 363 21.08 3.92 2.65
N TYR A 364 21.61 3.92 3.86
CA TYR A 364 22.36 2.80 4.42
C TYR A 364 21.70 2.35 5.70
N VAL A 365 21.45 1.05 5.83
CA VAL A 365 20.93 0.50 7.10
C VAL A 365 22.10 0.08 7.95
N VAL A 366 22.08 0.53 9.19
CA VAL A 366 23.19 0.42 10.11
C VAL A 366 23.18 -0.97 10.75
N ILE A 367 24.31 -1.68 10.70
CA ILE A 367 24.46 -3.02 11.28
C ILE A 367 25.32 -3.07 12.55
N SER A 368 25.85 -1.92 12.99
CA SER A 368 26.61 -1.75 14.24
C SER A 368 26.32 -0.40 14.89
N ALA A 369 26.55 -0.20 16.19
CA ALA A 369 26.23 1.08 16.84
C ALA A 369 27.44 2.03 16.87
N HIS A 370 27.22 3.35 16.83
CA HIS A 370 28.25 4.38 16.98
C HIS A 370 27.69 5.67 17.61
N ASP A 371 28.36 6.21 18.62
CA ASP A 371 27.83 7.28 19.50
C ASP A 371 28.39 8.69 19.24
N SER A 372 29.43 8.80 18.43
CA SER A 372 30.16 10.06 18.24
C SER A 372 30.36 10.37 16.77
N LEU A 373 29.28 10.31 15.99
CA LEU A 373 29.31 10.72 14.59
C LEU A 373 29.21 12.25 14.51
N ASN A 374 29.88 12.82 13.51
CA ASN A 374 29.75 14.23 13.18
C ASN A 374 29.50 14.39 11.68
N ILE A 375 28.37 13.86 11.23
CA ILE A 375 27.98 13.84 9.82
C ILE A 375 26.64 14.53 9.72
N ASP A 376 26.63 15.77 9.22
CA ASP A 376 25.43 16.60 9.06
C ASP A 376 24.57 16.66 10.34
N SER A 377 23.37 16.08 10.33
CA SER A 377 22.47 16.00 11.50
C SER A 377 22.60 14.72 12.32
N ILE A 378 23.42 13.75 11.88
CA ILE A 378 23.62 12.47 12.57
C ILE A 378 24.69 12.65 13.64
N ARG A 379 24.33 12.35 14.89
CA ARG A 379 25.26 12.32 16.04
C ARG A 379 25.49 10.92 16.59
N SER A 380 24.48 10.06 16.49
CA SER A 380 24.55 8.67 16.91
C SER A 380 23.75 7.78 15.96
N LEU A 381 24.15 6.52 15.81
CA LEU A 381 23.40 5.48 15.09
C LEU A 381 23.41 4.18 15.91
N ASN A 382 22.26 3.50 15.96
CA ASN A 382 22.11 2.18 16.54
C ASN A 382 21.91 1.14 15.43
N VAL A 383 22.07 -0.14 15.79
CA VAL A 383 21.74 -1.26 14.91
C VAL A 383 20.27 -1.17 14.45
N GLY A 384 20.05 -1.30 13.15
CA GLY A 384 18.75 -1.18 12.49
C GLY A 384 18.36 0.24 12.10
N ASP A 385 19.04 1.26 12.62
CA ASP A 385 18.79 2.64 12.18
C ASP A 385 19.16 2.78 10.70
N THR A 386 18.59 3.76 10.01
CA THR A 386 18.97 4.08 8.64
C THR A 386 19.60 5.46 8.59
N ALA A 387 20.79 5.56 7.99
CA ALA A 387 21.35 6.83 7.55
C ALA A 387 20.82 7.13 6.16
N TYR A 388 20.12 8.26 6.01
CA TYR A 388 19.44 8.66 4.78
C TYR A 388 19.93 10.02 4.30
N ARG A 389 20.26 10.12 3.01
CA ARG A 389 20.67 11.36 2.37
C ARG A 389 19.44 12.16 1.93
N GLY A 390 18.99 13.08 2.78
CA GLY A 390 17.98 14.07 2.43
C GLY A 390 18.55 15.24 1.63
N VAL A 391 17.68 16.18 1.23
CA VAL A 391 18.08 17.41 0.52
C VAL A 391 19.05 18.29 1.33
N ASN A 392 18.97 18.22 2.66
CA ASN A 392 19.75 19.07 3.58
C ASN A 392 20.96 18.36 4.21
N GLY A 393 21.29 17.14 3.80
CA GLY A 393 22.38 16.36 4.39
C GLY A 393 21.96 14.92 4.69
N TRP A 394 22.88 14.15 5.26
CA TRP A 394 22.60 12.88 5.91
C TRP A 394 21.81 13.09 7.20
N GLN A 395 20.79 12.26 7.37
CA GLN A 395 19.85 12.29 8.47
C GLN A 395 19.63 10.88 8.99
N LYS A 396 19.28 10.77 10.27
CA LYS A 396 18.99 9.50 10.92
C LYS A 396 17.51 9.19 10.80
N ILE A 397 17.18 7.93 10.52
CA ILE A 397 15.85 7.34 10.67
C ILE A 397 15.97 6.22 11.70
N LEU A 398 15.10 6.22 12.69
CA LEU A 398 15.11 5.16 13.70
C LEU A 398 14.64 3.84 13.10
N ALA A 399 15.30 2.75 13.52
CA ALA A 399 14.77 1.41 13.36
C ALA A 399 13.36 1.35 13.94
N LYS A 400 12.40 0.78 13.19
CA LYS A 400 11.08 0.44 13.73
C LYS A 400 11.08 -1.03 14.12
N PRO A 401 11.38 -1.36 15.39
CA PRO A 401 11.35 -2.74 15.85
C PRO A 401 9.93 -3.32 15.76
N LYS A 402 9.80 -4.46 15.09
CA LYS A 402 8.63 -5.33 15.15
C LYS A 402 8.82 -6.29 16.32
N TYR A 403 8.45 -5.85 17.51
CA TYR A 403 8.56 -6.73 18.68
C TYR A 403 7.65 -7.94 18.52
N ARG A 404 8.25 -9.13 18.49
CA ARG A 404 7.50 -10.36 18.75
C ARG A 404 7.35 -10.46 20.27
N MET A 405 6.14 -10.78 20.74
CA MET A 405 5.79 -10.84 22.18
C MET A 405 6.48 -11.99 22.95
N GLN A 406 7.64 -12.45 22.49
CA GLN A 406 8.34 -13.60 23.05
C GLN A 406 9.56 -13.11 23.85
N SER A 407 9.60 -13.51 25.11
CA SER A 407 10.80 -13.51 25.94
C SER A 407 11.80 -14.53 25.38
N TRP A 408 13.08 -14.17 25.36
CA TRP A 408 14.14 -15.06 24.87
C TRP A 408 15.18 -15.35 25.94
N ASP A 409 15.42 -16.62 26.21
CA ASP A 409 16.58 -17.09 26.97
C ASP A 409 17.77 -17.29 26.04
N ALA A 410 18.69 -16.33 26.05
CA ALA A 410 19.87 -16.35 25.18
C ALA A 410 20.94 -17.36 25.64
N ASN A 411 20.75 -18.06 26.75
CA ASN A 411 21.63 -19.17 27.13
C ASN A 411 21.20 -20.49 26.49
N THR A 412 19.90 -20.70 26.34
CA THR A 412 19.33 -21.95 25.78
C THR A 412 18.79 -21.79 24.35
N ASN A 413 18.70 -20.55 23.88
CA ASN A 413 18.01 -20.14 22.66
C ASN A 413 16.52 -20.50 22.63
N LYS A 414 15.86 -20.52 23.80
CA LYS A 414 14.45 -20.92 23.95
C LYS A 414 13.55 -19.79 24.43
N ASP A 415 12.27 -19.84 24.10
CA ASP A 415 11.23 -19.02 24.75
C ASP A 415 10.74 -19.71 26.02
N ASP A 416 9.82 -19.05 26.74
CA ASP A 416 9.20 -19.62 27.95
C ASP A 416 8.39 -20.91 27.66
N ALA A 417 8.06 -21.20 26.41
CA ALA A 417 7.39 -22.43 25.98
C ALA A 417 8.38 -23.53 25.52
N GLY A 418 9.69 -23.28 25.57
CA GLY A 418 10.73 -24.23 25.15
C GLY A 418 10.96 -24.30 23.63
N ASN A 419 10.34 -23.42 22.85
CA ASN A 419 10.54 -23.33 21.41
C ASN A 419 11.83 -22.60 21.09
N THR A 420 12.51 -23.00 20.02
CA THR A 420 13.69 -22.25 19.55
C THR A 420 13.23 -20.91 18.99
N VAL A 421 13.82 -19.83 19.50
CA VAL A 421 13.36 -18.46 19.18
C VAL A 421 14.10 -17.89 17.99
N LEU A 422 15.44 -17.94 18.03
CA LEU A 422 16.27 -17.40 16.97
C LEU A 422 16.88 -18.53 16.15
N ILE A 423 16.70 -18.45 14.83
CA ILE A 423 17.35 -19.34 13.87
C ILE A 423 18.23 -18.44 12.98
N SER A 424 19.50 -18.82 12.84
CA SER A 424 20.49 -18.11 12.02
C SER A 424 19.95 -17.90 10.59
N GLY A 425 19.97 -16.65 10.13
CA GLY A 425 19.49 -16.26 8.81
C GLY A 425 17.97 -16.32 8.59
N VAL A 426 17.18 -16.64 9.62
CA VAL A 426 15.72 -16.78 9.52
C VAL A 426 15.05 -15.75 10.41
N GLY A 427 14.32 -14.84 9.77
CA GLY A 427 13.54 -13.76 10.37
C GLY A 427 12.96 -12.85 9.28
N GLU A 428 12.02 -11.98 9.66
CA GLU A 428 11.57 -10.87 8.79
C GLU A 428 12.32 -9.59 9.15
N GLU A 429 12.58 -8.74 8.15
CA GLU A 429 13.23 -7.45 8.40
C GLU A 429 12.47 -6.64 9.47
N GLY A 430 13.21 -6.24 10.50
CA GLY A 430 12.69 -5.51 11.65
C GLY A 430 12.20 -6.39 12.80
N ASP A 431 12.12 -7.72 12.65
CA ASP A 431 11.80 -8.61 13.77
C ASP A 431 12.71 -8.33 14.95
N THR A 432 12.11 -8.12 16.12
CA THR A 432 12.83 -7.73 17.33
C THR A 432 12.39 -8.60 18.49
N ILE A 433 13.36 -9.14 19.22
CA ILE A 433 13.13 -10.02 20.37
C ILE A 433 13.98 -9.52 21.54
N ILE A 434 13.39 -9.46 22.73
CA ILE A 434 14.08 -8.98 23.93
C ILE A 434 14.70 -10.16 24.67
N VAL A 435 15.98 -10.04 25.00
CA VAL A 435 16.69 -11.00 25.84
C VAL A 435 16.13 -10.92 27.25
N ALA A 436 15.41 -11.94 27.69
CA ALA A 436 14.88 -12.07 29.05
C ALA A 436 15.88 -12.75 30.01
N ARG A 437 16.77 -13.61 29.48
CA ARG A 437 17.89 -14.21 30.24
C ARG A 437 19.18 -14.09 29.44
N ALA A 438 20.23 -13.61 30.11
CA ALA A 438 21.54 -13.44 29.50
C ALA A 438 22.15 -14.80 29.14
N GLY A 439 22.97 -14.83 28.11
CA GLY A 439 23.64 -16.05 27.68
C GLY A 439 24.54 -15.83 26.47
N ASN A 440 25.24 -16.89 26.08
CA ASN A 440 26.28 -16.83 25.06
C ASN A 440 25.89 -17.53 23.75
N THR A 441 24.60 -17.80 23.51
CA THR A 441 24.14 -18.37 22.23
C THR A 441 24.65 -17.49 21.08
N ILE A 442 25.36 -18.09 20.13
CA ILE A 442 25.83 -17.40 18.94
C ILE A 442 24.77 -17.54 17.85
N VAL A 443 24.22 -16.42 17.39
CA VAL A 443 23.29 -16.34 16.26
C VAL A 443 23.82 -15.32 15.28
N ASP A 444 24.07 -15.74 14.03
CA ASP A 444 24.61 -14.87 12.96
C ASP A 444 25.88 -14.09 13.35
N GLY A 445 26.73 -14.71 14.16
CA GLY A 445 27.97 -14.12 14.67
C GLY A 445 27.79 -13.17 15.85
N ALA A 446 26.56 -12.84 16.25
CA ALA A 446 26.28 -12.13 17.49
C ALA A 446 26.18 -13.12 18.66
N GLY A 447 26.96 -12.87 19.72
CA GLY A 447 26.95 -13.62 20.96
C GLY A 447 27.03 -12.70 22.17
N ASP A 448 27.19 -13.28 23.36
CA ASP A 448 27.30 -12.55 24.64
C ASP A 448 26.11 -11.61 24.88
N TRP A 449 24.91 -12.16 24.95
CA TRP A 449 23.66 -11.42 25.13
C TRP A 449 23.44 -11.11 26.61
N GLY A 450 23.32 -9.83 26.94
CA GLY A 450 22.89 -9.36 28.25
C GLY A 450 21.37 -9.31 28.30
N VAL A 451 20.81 -9.48 29.50
CA VAL A 451 19.38 -9.28 29.67
C VAL A 451 19.02 -7.84 29.32
N GLY A 452 17.93 -7.67 28.58
CA GLY A 452 17.47 -6.40 28.08
C GLY A 452 18.09 -5.96 26.76
N ASP A 453 19.08 -6.69 26.24
CA ASP A 453 19.48 -6.52 24.84
C ASP A 453 18.32 -6.88 23.91
N GLU A 454 18.32 -6.30 22.72
CA GLU A 454 17.39 -6.60 21.64
C GLU A 454 18.14 -7.38 20.54
N ALA A 455 17.65 -8.57 20.21
CA ALA A 455 17.99 -9.25 18.98
C ALA A 455 17.13 -8.65 17.86
N TYR A 456 17.76 -7.99 16.90
CA TYR A 456 17.12 -7.30 15.78
C TYR A 456 17.50 -7.97 14.46
N PHE A 457 16.53 -8.45 13.70
CA PHE A 457 16.78 -9.08 12.40
C PHE A 457 16.87 -8.01 11.30
N CYS A 458 18.04 -7.89 10.68
CA CYS A 458 18.24 -7.05 9.52
C CYS A 458 19.24 -7.63 8.53
N TYR A 459 18.97 -7.46 7.23
CA TYR A 459 19.82 -7.95 6.13
C TYR A 459 20.11 -9.46 6.21
N GLY A 460 19.09 -10.23 6.54
CA GLY A 460 19.21 -11.68 6.61
C GLY A 460 20.07 -12.16 7.79
N ALA A 461 20.25 -11.36 8.84
CA ALA A 461 21.01 -11.72 10.02
C ALA A 461 20.43 -11.12 11.30
N TRP A 462 20.47 -11.90 12.39
CA TRP A 462 20.22 -11.41 13.74
C TRP A 462 21.40 -10.58 14.23
N ARG A 463 21.12 -9.36 14.66
CA ARG A 463 22.10 -8.42 15.19
C ARG A 463 21.76 -8.04 16.62
N LYS A 464 22.79 -7.80 17.42
CA LYS A 464 22.63 -7.36 18.79
C LYS A 464 22.50 -5.84 18.86
N LYS A 465 21.35 -5.36 19.31
CA LYS A 465 21.09 -3.97 19.65
C LYS A 465 21.08 -3.84 21.18
N ARG A 466 22.11 -3.22 21.75
CA ARG A 466 22.11 -2.91 23.18
C ARG A 466 21.08 -1.81 23.45
N VAL A 467 20.09 -2.08 24.30
CA VAL A 467 19.17 -1.03 24.76
C VAL A 467 19.98 -0.04 25.59
N ARG A 468 20.13 1.18 25.08
CA ARG A 468 20.85 2.26 25.76
C ARG A 468 19.84 3.19 26.40
N GLY A 469 20.02 3.42 27.70
CA GLY A 469 19.12 4.19 28.53
C GLY A 469 18.81 3.38 29.79
N GLY A 470 19.53 3.68 30.87
CA GLY A 470 19.30 3.05 32.16
C GLY A 470 20.15 1.83 32.51
N THR A 471 20.28 1.52 33.80
CA THR A 471 20.93 0.28 34.25
C THR A 471 19.88 -0.82 34.30
N PHE A 472 19.99 -1.82 33.44
CA PHE A 472 19.20 -3.03 33.62
C PHE A 472 19.58 -3.70 34.95
N LYS A 473 18.62 -3.92 35.85
CA LYS A 473 18.85 -4.44 37.20
C LYS A 473 18.43 -5.90 37.39
N GLY A 474 17.69 -6.49 36.45
CA GLY A 474 17.29 -7.89 36.53
C GLY A 474 15.87 -8.17 36.05
N ALA A 475 15.43 -9.40 36.28
CA ALA A 475 14.03 -9.75 36.18
C ALA A 475 13.27 -9.22 37.40
N TRP A 476 12.02 -8.83 37.22
CA TRP A 476 11.08 -8.57 38.30
C TRP A 476 9.84 -9.44 38.10
N ASP A 477 9.42 -10.12 39.16
CA ASP A 477 8.23 -10.94 39.14
C ASP A 477 7.12 -10.26 39.95
N PRO A 478 5.99 -9.86 39.33
CA PRO A 478 4.89 -9.18 40.01
C PRO A 478 4.24 -10.04 41.10
N ASN A 479 4.33 -11.37 41.00
CA ASN A 479 3.72 -12.29 41.96
C ASN A 479 4.56 -12.44 43.23
N THR A 480 5.89 -12.45 43.10
CA THR A 480 6.82 -12.57 44.24
C THR A 480 7.39 -11.23 44.72
N ARG A 481 7.25 -10.18 43.90
CA ARG A 481 7.78 -8.82 44.11
C ARG A 481 9.29 -8.79 44.35
N GLN A 482 10.02 -9.69 43.70
CA GLN A 482 11.47 -9.75 43.81
C GLN A 482 12.14 -9.32 42.50
N PRO A 483 13.15 -8.41 42.57
CA PRO A 483 13.58 -7.71 43.78
C PRO A 483 12.53 -6.69 44.26
N ALA A 484 12.55 -6.37 45.55
CA ALA A 484 11.65 -5.38 46.12
C ALA A 484 11.90 -3.99 45.49
N LEU A 485 10.95 -3.55 44.65
CA LEU A 485 10.93 -2.20 44.09
C LEU A 485 10.40 -1.25 45.16
N ASN A 486 11.29 -0.63 45.92
CA ASN A 486 10.92 0.34 46.96
C ASN A 486 11.55 1.71 46.66
N ASN A 487 11.10 2.71 47.41
CA ASN A 487 11.52 4.10 47.22
C ASN A 487 13.03 4.34 47.46
N ALA A 488 13.77 3.35 47.97
CA ALA A 488 15.18 3.46 48.31
C ALA A 488 16.14 2.80 47.29
N ASN A 489 15.64 1.90 46.41
CA ASN A 489 16.49 0.95 45.70
C ASN A 489 16.47 1.08 44.16
N GLY A 490 16.37 2.30 43.62
CA GLY A 490 16.49 2.56 42.19
C GLY A 490 17.11 3.92 41.91
N SER A 491 18.03 3.98 40.96
CA SER A 491 18.50 5.23 40.34
C SER A 491 17.65 5.55 39.13
N ALA A 492 17.51 6.84 38.79
CA ALA A 492 16.84 7.24 37.55
C ALA A 492 17.48 6.52 36.35
N GLY A 493 16.65 5.84 35.56
CA GLY A 493 17.11 4.97 34.47
C GLY A 493 17.14 3.49 34.84
N ASP A 494 17.18 3.09 36.10
CA ASP A 494 17.19 1.66 36.43
C ASP A 494 15.91 0.97 35.95
N TRP A 495 16.01 -0.24 35.42
CA TRP A 495 14.83 -0.95 34.93
C TRP A 495 14.92 -2.47 35.07
N TYR A 496 13.75 -3.12 35.12
CA TYR A 496 13.57 -4.57 35.21
C TYR A 496 12.65 -5.07 34.08
N VAL A 497 12.80 -6.34 33.69
CA VAL A 497 11.86 -7.04 32.81
C VAL A 497 10.90 -7.86 33.66
N VAL A 498 9.61 -7.73 33.39
CA VAL A 498 8.55 -8.53 33.99
C VAL A 498 8.64 -9.95 33.42
N ILE A 499 8.77 -10.96 34.28
CA ILE A 499 8.95 -12.35 33.85
C ILE A 499 7.72 -13.25 34.03
N SER A 500 6.67 -12.76 34.69
CA SER A 500 5.45 -13.54 34.91
C SER A 500 4.22 -12.65 34.76
N ALA A 501 3.09 -13.25 34.36
CA ALA A 501 1.82 -12.55 34.41
C ALA A 501 1.37 -12.46 35.87
N GLY A 502 0.93 -11.28 36.32
CA GLY A 502 0.52 -11.10 37.71
C GLY A 502 -0.14 -9.77 38.00
N THR A 503 -0.77 -9.68 39.17
CA THR A 503 -1.36 -8.45 39.66
C THR A 503 -0.60 -7.94 40.88
N ALA A 504 0.12 -6.83 40.76
CA ALA A 504 0.85 -6.26 41.89
C ALA A 504 -0.09 -5.41 42.75
N PHE A 505 -0.88 -6.04 43.63
CA PHE A 505 -1.75 -5.31 44.56
C PHE A 505 -1.01 -4.93 45.87
N GLY A 506 -0.57 -3.67 45.97
CA GLY A 506 -0.29 -3.02 47.26
C GLY A 506 1.10 -3.23 47.86
N GLY A 507 2.13 -2.56 47.34
CA GLY A 507 3.42 -2.51 48.03
C GLY A 507 4.59 -1.90 47.24
N VAL A 508 4.44 -1.72 45.92
CA VAL A 508 5.27 -0.78 45.17
C VAL A 508 4.51 0.54 45.21
N ASP A 509 5.00 1.52 45.96
CA ASP A 509 4.40 2.86 46.01
C ASP A 509 4.70 3.56 44.68
N LEU A 510 3.96 3.21 43.63
CA LEU A 510 4.02 3.82 42.29
C LEU A 510 3.40 5.24 42.30
N GLY A 511 3.43 5.92 43.45
CA GLY A 511 2.65 7.12 43.76
C GLY A 511 1.20 6.76 44.05
N ASN A 512 0.85 6.67 45.34
CA ASN A 512 -0.52 6.56 45.84
C ASN A 512 -1.52 7.44 45.04
N GLY A 513 -2.27 6.81 44.13
CA GLY A 513 -3.46 7.40 43.50
C GLY A 513 -3.42 7.71 42.00
N SER A 514 -2.35 7.41 41.24
CA SER A 514 -2.32 7.78 39.82
C SER A 514 -2.24 6.59 38.85
N PHE A 515 -3.32 6.39 38.08
CA PHE A 515 -3.22 5.80 36.74
C PHE A 515 -2.40 6.75 35.88
N THR A 516 -1.07 6.64 35.93
CA THR A 516 -0.22 7.34 34.97
C THR A 516 -0.52 6.75 33.59
N GLY A 517 -0.73 7.59 32.58
CA GLY A 517 -1.21 7.21 31.23
C GLY A 517 -0.30 6.27 30.41
N LEU A 518 0.57 5.50 31.06
CA LEU A 518 1.50 4.53 30.50
C LEU A 518 1.05 3.06 30.67
N GLY A 519 -0.09 2.80 31.33
CA GLY A 519 -0.71 1.47 31.41
C GLY A 519 -1.43 1.20 32.73
N ASN A 520 -2.24 0.14 32.77
CA ASN A 520 -2.84 -0.34 34.02
C ASN A 520 -1.74 -1.02 34.87
N ASN A 521 -1.30 -0.35 35.95
CA ASN A 521 -0.31 -0.87 36.90
C ASN A 521 -0.81 -2.08 37.71
N VAL A 522 -2.09 -2.42 37.58
CA VAL A 522 -2.72 -3.53 38.30
C VAL A 522 -2.44 -4.86 37.61
N SER A 523 -2.15 -4.89 36.31
CA SER A 523 -1.92 -6.13 35.55
C SER A 523 -0.60 -6.08 34.80
N TRP A 524 0.25 -7.06 35.04
CA TRP A 524 1.56 -7.21 34.42
C TRP A 524 1.58 -8.45 33.55
N GLN A 525 2.27 -8.38 32.42
CA GLN A 525 2.48 -9.48 31.48
C GLN A 525 3.99 -9.74 31.32
N PRO A 526 4.41 -10.98 31.07
CA PRO A 526 5.79 -11.27 30.70
C PRO A 526 6.25 -10.38 29.55
N GLY A 527 7.44 -9.78 29.67
CA GLY A 527 8.01 -8.84 28.69
C GLY A 527 7.68 -7.37 28.94
N ASP A 528 6.71 -7.04 29.80
CA ASP A 528 6.54 -5.66 30.28
C ASP A 528 7.84 -5.17 30.95
N LYS A 529 8.08 -3.86 30.96
CA LYS A 529 9.23 -3.24 31.61
C LYS A 529 8.77 -2.48 32.85
N VAL A 530 9.59 -2.51 33.90
CA VAL A 530 9.43 -1.65 35.08
C VAL A 530 10.60 -0.69 35.14
N TRP A 531 10.36 0.62 35.03
CA TRP A 531 11.39 1.64 34.91
C TRP A 531 11.35 2.62 36.10
N CYS A 532 12.48 2.84 36.76
CA CYS A 532 12.72 3.90 37.74
C CYS A 532 12.89 5.28 37.06
N LEU A 533 11.86 6.12 37.06
CA LEU A 533 11.92 7.45 36.43
C LEU A 533 12.77 8.43 37.25
N SER A 534 12.72 8.30 38.57
CA SER A 534 13.55 9.04 39.52
C SER A 534 13.78 8.16 40.76
N PRO A 535 14.72 8.50 41.66
CA PRO A 535 15.02 7.64 42.80
C PRO A 535 13.77 7.24 43.58
N GLY A 536 13.45 5.95 43.54
CA GLY A 536 12.31 5.36 44.22
C GLY A 536 10.97 5.38 43.48
N ILE A 537 10.87 6.05 42.34
CA ILE A 537 9.63 6.12 41.57
C ILE A 537 9.71 5.16 40.38
N TRP A 538 9.03 4.02 40.49
CA TRP A 538 8.96 2.98 39.47
C TRP A 538 7.69 3.11 38.63
N HIS A 539 7.73 2.69 37.36
CA HIS A 539 6.59 2.76 36.44
C HIS A 539 6.54 1.56 35.52
N LYS A 540 5.32 1.11 35.19
CA LYS A 540 5.11 0.18 34.08
C LYS A 540 5.34 0.90 32.76
N CYS A 541 6.17 0.32 31.91
CA CYS A 541 6.23 0.64 30.49
C CYS A 541 6.02 -0.64 29.67
N TYR A 542 5.25 -0.56 28.60
CA TYR A 542 5.12 -1.68 27.68
C TYR A 542 6.46 -1.92 26.97
N ALA A 543 6.72 -3.16 26.55
CA ALA A 543 8.00 -3.59 25.98
C ALA A 543 8.53 -2.74 24.81
N SER A 544 7.66 -2.00 24.11
CA SER A 544 8.01 -1.01 23.08
C SER A 544 8.76 0.18 23.68
N PRO A 545 9.85 0.66 23.06
CA PRO A 545 10.50 1.85 23.54
C PRO A 545 9.55 3.01 23.27
N THR A 546 9.63 3.96 24.20
CA THR A 546 9.23 5.36 24.13
C THR A 546 7.75 5.69 24.35
N PRO A 547 7.45 6.43 25.45
CA PRO A 547 6.26 7.27 25.53
C PRO A 547 6.11 8.06 24.22
N GLN A 548 5.03 7.80 23.50
CA GLN A 548 4.66 8.57 22.32
C GLN A 548 3.85 9.78 22.78
N GLY A 549 4.46 10.96 22.66
CA GLY A 549 3.77 12.22 22.82
C GLY A 549 3.56 12.93 21.48
N THR A 550 2.63 13.87 21.46
CA THR A 550 2.41 14.79 20.35
C THR A 550 2.97 16.16 20.70
N ILE A 551 3.63 16.81 19.76
CA ILE A 551 4.03 18.22 19.92
C ILE A 551 3.02 19.07 19.17
N THR A 552 2.34 19.97 19.89
CA THR A 552 1.40 20.94 19.31
C THR A 552 2.13 22.16 18.73
N PRO A 553 1.48 22.96 17.86
CA PRO A 553 2.10 24.13 17.22
C PRO A 553 2.71 25.16 18.19
N ASP A 554 2.27 25.19 19.44
CA ASP A 554 2.80 26.05 20.50
C ASP A 554 4.02 25.46 21.24
N GLY A 555 4.54 24.33 20.77
CA GLY A 555 5.70 23.64 21.35
C GLY A 555 5.37 22.83 22.61
N LYS A 556 4.09 22.71 23.01
CA LYS A 556 3.72 21.87 24.14
C LYS A 556 3.76 20.40 23.78
N ILE A 557 4.35 19.61 24.67
CA ILE A 557 4.33 18.15 24.60
C ILE A 557 3.04 17.68 25.27
N THR A 558 2.11 17.15 24.47
CA THR A 558 0.94 16.42 24.95
C THR A 558 1.24 14.94 24.88
N GLU A 559 1.60 14.33 25.99
CA GLU A 559 1.62 12.87 26.08
C GLU A 559 0.19 12.34 25.94
N ARG A 560 -0.03 11.29 25.13
CA ARG A 560 -1.32 10.60 25.06
C ARG A 560 -1.59 9.95 26.41
N ARG A 561 -2.25 10.67 27.32
CA ARG A 561 -2.80 10.08 28.55
C ARG A 561 -4.19 9.54 28.24
N PHE A 562 -4.37 8.22 28.31
CA PHE A 562 -5.69 7.62 28.28
C PHE A 562 -6.52 8.12 29.46
N THR A 563 -7.71 8.65 29.20
CA THR A 563 -8.69 9.01 30.23
C THR A 563 -9.32 7.76 30.81
N THR A 564 -9.25 7.59 32.14
CA THR A 564 -10.02 6.59 32.87
C THR A 564 -11.38 7.13 33.24
N THR A 565 -12.42 6.34 33.04
CA THR A 565 -13.70 6.49 33.74
C THR A 565 -13.48 6.00 35.17
N THR A 566 -13.74 6.83 36.18
CA THR A 566 -13.84 6.32 37.56
C THR A 566 -15.09 5.43 37.68
N ALA A 567 -15.12 4.56 38.68
CA ALA A 567 -16.24 3.64 38.95
C ALA A 567 -17.60 4.36 39.14
N ASP A 568 -17.59 5.68 39.33
CA ASP A 568 -18.76 6.50 39.67
C ASP A 568 -19.41 7.17 38.44
N GLY A 569 -18.97 6.83 37.21
CA GLY A 569 -19.59 7.31 35.97
C GLY A 569 -19.35 8.79 35.64
N ALA A 570 -18.52 9.50 36.42
CA ALA A 570 -18.13 10.87 36.10
C ALA A 570 -17.05 10.90 35.00
N THR A 571 -17.40 11.36 33.81
CA THR A 571 -16.43 11.79 32.80
C THR A 571 -15.70 13.03 33.30
N ASN A 572 -14.53 12.87 33.93
CA ASN A 572 -13.72 14.02 34.28
C ASN A 572 -13.23 14.73 33.01
N LYS A 573 -13.50 16.04 32.98
CA LYS A 573 -12.85 17.01 32.10
C LYS A 573 -11.33 16.81 32.18
N TYR A 574 -10.65 17.03 31.05
CA TYR A 574 -9.23 17.36 30.98
C TYR A 574 -8.81 18.05 32.28
N PHE A 575 -7.85 17.49 33.02
CA PHE A 575 -7.10 18.29 33.96
C PHE A 575 -6.20 19.19 33.11
N PRO A 576 -6.49 20.49 32.90
CA PRO A 576 -5.40 21.39 32.57
C PRO A 576 -4.37 21.28 33.70
N PRO A 577 -3.09 21.54 33.44
CA PRO A 577 -2.12 21.67 34.52
C PRO A 577 -2.71 22.68 35.50
N GLU A 578 -3.03 22.24 36.72
CA GLU A 578 -3.28 23.19 37.79
C GLU A 578 -2.07 24.11 37.81
N GLY A 579 -2.30 25.42 37.82
CA GLY A 579 -1.29 26.48 37.65
C GLY A 579 -0.24 26.56 38.75
N LYS A 580 0.30 25.43 39.18
CA LYS A 580 1.47 25.28 40.01
C LYS A 580 2.59 24.75 39.12
N THR A 581 3.73 25.39 39.28
CA THR A 581 5.02 25.19 38.60
C THR A 581 5.66 23.81 38.84
N ASP A 582 4.87 22.75 39.00
CA ASP A 582 5.34 21.37 39.04
C ASP A 582 5.53 20.88 37.61
N TRP A 583 6.50 21.48 36.94
CA TRP A 583 7.28 20.83 35.91
C TRP A 583 8.28 19.92 36.64
N PRO A 584 8.08 18.58 36.74
CA PRO A 584 9.22 17.73 37.07
C PRO A 584 10.28 17.71 35.95
N PHE A 585 10.03 18.40 34.83
CA PHE A 585 10.94 18.45 33.67
C PHE A 585 11.23 19.90 33.26
N VAL A 586 12.00 20.62 34.08
CA VAL A 586 12.72 21.84 33.65
C VAL A 586 13.92 21.48 32.74
N GLY A 587 14.17 20.20 32.49
CA GLY A 587 15.01 19.71 31.40
C GLY A 587 14.26 18.67 30.57
N LYS A 588 14.17 18.93 29.26
CA LYS A 588 14.15 18.01 28.09
C LYS A 588 13.74 16.54 28.35
N GLY A 589 12.83 16.01 27.51
CA GLY A 589 12.27 14.65 27.57
C GLY A 589 13.29 13.52 27.77
N ALA A 590 12.85 12.36 28.23
CA ALA A 590 13.75 11.28 28.63
C ALA A 590 14.55 10.75 27.43
N TYR A 591 15.82 10.40 27.67
CA TYR A 591 16.68 9.78 26.66
C TYR A 591 15.98 8.55 26.09
N GLY A 592 15.78 8.53 24.78
CA GLY A 592 14.99 7.52 24.10
C GLY A 592 13.76 8.10 23.44
N ASP A 593 13.04 9.03 24.08
CA ASP A 593 11.64 9.35 23.75
C ASP A 593 11.44 9.83 22.32
N THR A 594 10.40 9.30 21.65
CA THR A 594 10.04 9.64 20.27
C THR A 594 8.70 10.34 20.24
N TYR A 595 8.64 11.55 19.69
CA TYR A 595 7.43 12.35 19.58
C TYR A 595 7.03 12.50 18.13
N THR A 596 5.73 12.45 17.83
CA THR A 596 5.22 12.71 16.48
C THR A 596 4.66 14.14 16.41
N ILE A 597 5.12 14.91 15.44
CA ILE A 597 4.61 16.24 15.13
C ILE A 597 3.20 16.09 14.57
N THR A 598 2.19 16.63 15.25
CA THR A 598 0.78 16.43 14.85
C THR A 598 0.27 17.41 13.82
N GLU A 599 0.95 18.54 13.71
CA GLU A 599 0.66 19.70 12.86
C GLU A 599 1.97 20.39 12.51
N ASP A 600 2.06 21.01 11.35
CA ASP A 600 3.28 21.71 10.92
C ASP A 600 3.64 22.80 11.94
N VAL A 601 4.87 22.76 12.44
CA VAL A 601 5.32 23.60 13.57
C VAL A 601 6.75 24.08 13.37
N THR A 602 7.03 25.31 13.77
CA THR A 602 8.41 25.82 13.88
C THR A 602 8.79 25.97 15.34
N ILE A 603 9.79 25.20 15.78
CA ILE A 603 10.30 25.24 17.15
C ILE A 603 11.54 26.14 17.19
N PRO A 604 11.51 27.26 17.93
CA PRO A 604 12.64 28.18 18.03
C PRO A 604 13.94 27.48 18.45
N GLY A 605 15.02 27.71 17.69
CA GLY A 605 16.34 27.12 17.95
C GLY A 605 16.52 25.66 17.53
N VAL A 606 15.46 25.00 17.04
CA VAL A 606 15.52 23.60 16.56
C VAL A 606 15.23 23.51 15.05
N GLY A 607 14.17 24.17 14.56
CA GLY A 607 13.81 24.17 13.14
C GLY A 607 12.30 24.08 12.86
N SER A 608 11.94 24.02 11.58
CA SER A 608 10.56 23.80 11.11
C SER A 608 10.32 22.33 10.80
N PHE A 609 9.20 21.80 11.27
CA PHE A 609 8.80 20.41 11.18
C PHE A 609 7.43 20.29 10.53
N VAL A 610 7.27 19.26 9.70
CA VAL A 610 5.99 18.91 9.09
C VAL A 610 5.28 17.82 9.90
N THR A 611 3.96 17.78 9.79
CA THR A 611 3.11 16.76 10.38
C THR A 611 3.58 15.35 10.01
N GLY A 612 3.66 14.46 11.00
CA GLY A 612 4.19 13.09 10.89
C GLY A 612 5.70 12.99 11.09
N THR A 613 6.44 14.11 11.20
CA THR A 613 7.86 14.07 11.57
C THR A 613 8.00 13.48 12.97
N GLN A 614 8.96 12.58 13.14
CA GLN A 614 9.32 12.07 14.47
C GLN A 614 10.54 12.81 15.00
N VAL A 615 10.54 13.18 16.28
CA VAL A 615 11.69 13.79 16.94
C VAL A 615 12.09 12.92 18.12
N TYR A 616 13.40 12.80 18.38
CA TYR A 616 13.95 11.87 19.37
C TYR A 616 14.86 12.58 20.36
N PHE A 617 14.78 12.21 21.64
CA PHE A 617 15.76 12.67 22.63
C PHE A 617 16.94 11.70 22.69
N GLY A 618 18.04 12.08 22.05
CA GLY A 618 19.31 11.35 22.05
C GLY A 618 20.32 11.85 23.09
N PRO A 619 21.56 11.31 23.05
CA PRO A 619 22.63 11.66 23.98
C PRO A 619 22.98 13.15 23.96
N ASN A 620 22.66 13.83 22.86
CA ASN A 620 22.95 15.23 22.65
C ASN A 620 21.72 16.14 22.78
N GLY A 621 20.60 15.63 23.32
CA GLY A 621 19.32 16.34 23.42
C GLY A 621 18.34 15.97 22.30
N LEU A 622 17.49 16.91 21.89
CA LEU A 622 16.51 16.66 20.82
C LEU A 622 17.25 16.54 19.47
N GLU A 623 17.35 15.32 18.97
CA GLU A 623 17.86 15.01 17.65
C GLU A 623 16.68 14.92 16.66
N ILE A 624 16.84 15.55 15.49
CA ILE A 624 15.85 15.46 14.42
C ILE A 624 16.00 14.09 13.78
N ILE A 625 14.96 13.27 13.91
CA ILE A 625 14.84 12.07 13.08
C ILE A 625 14.22 12.55 11.77
N ALA A 626 14.84 12.22 10.66
CA ALA A 626 14.13 12.34 9.39
C ALA A 626 12.86 11.51 9.50
N ALA A 627 11.73 12.10 9.09
CA ALA A 627 10.57 11.28 8.78
C ALA A 627 11.05 10.16 7.85
N ASP A 628 10.70 8.92 8.21
CA ASP A 628 10.92 7.75 7.36
C ASP A 628 10.64 8.17 5.90
N PRO A 629 11.60 8.13 4.97
CA PRO A 629 11.40 8.56 3.60
C PRO A 629 10.25 7.79 2.95
N ASN A 630 9.96 6.57 3.43
CA ASN A 630 8.78 5.80 3.06
C ASN A 630 7.47 6.49 3.43
N TRP A 631 7.46 7.41 4.40
CA TRP A 631 6.34 8.27 4.73
C TRP A 631 6.00 9.27 3.64
N ASN A 632 7.02 9.72 2.92
CA ASN A 632 6.87 10.58 1.76
C ASN A 632 6.95 9.76 0.46
N ARG A 633 6.83 8.43 0.53
CA ARG A 633 6.65 7.59 -0.66
C ARG A 633 5.17 7.44 -0.92
N GLY A 634 4.82 7.61 -2.20
CA GLY A 634 3.50 7.31 -2.71
C GLY A 634 2.91 8.38 -3.60
N LEU A 635 1.75 8.05 -4.13
CA LEU A 635 0.97 8.95 -4.96
C LEU A 635 0.00 9.72 -4.06
N PHE A 636 -0.65 8.99 -3.13
CA PHE A 636 -1.60 9.56 -2.19
C PHE A 636 -1.29 9.20 -0.74
N HIS A 637 -1.40 10.20 0.13
CA HIS A 637 -1.39 9.99 1.58
C HIS A 637 -2.60 10.70 2.21
N LEU A 638 -3.48 9.92 2.81
CA LEU A 638 -4.75 10.37 3.36
C LEU A 638 -4.75 10.15 4.86
N THR A 639 -4.91 11.23 5.62
CA THR A 639 -5.10 11.17 7.07
C THR A 639 -6.56 11.45 7.38
N LEU A 640 -7.22 10.47 7.99
CA LEU A 640 -8.65 10.50 8.30
C LEU A 640 -8.86 10.65 9.81
N ASP A 641 -9.89 11.41 10.18
CA ASP A 641 -10.38 11.44 11.55
C ASP A 641 -11.38 10.30 11.82
N GLU A 642 -11.93 10.26 13.04
CA GLU A 642 -12.85 9.21 13.50
C GLU A 642 -14.21 9.20 12.77
N LYS A 643 -14.53 10.26 12.02
CA LYS A 643 -15.83 10.47 11.37
C LYS A 643 -15.73 10.46 9.84
N THR A 644 -14.55 10.24 9.28
CA THR A 644 -14.35 10.24 7.83
C THR A 644 -14.04 8.83 7.32
N ALA A 645 -14.87 8.34 6.40
CA ALA A 645 -14.59 7.16 5.59
C ALA A 645 -14.06 7.57 4.21
N ILE A 646 -13.21 6.73 3.61
CA ILE A 646 -12.80 6.88 2.21
C ILE A 646 -13.07 5.60 1.42
N TYR A 647 -13.62 5.77 0.22
CA TYR A 647 -13.81 4.72 -0.78
C TYR A 647 -12.97 5.09 -2.00
N ILE A 648 -12.24 4.11 -2.53
CA ILE A 648 -11.49 4.28 -3.78
C ILE A 648 -11.99 3.21 -4.72
N GLU A 649 -12.56 3.64 -5.84
CA GLU A 649 -13.13 2.76 -6.85
C GLU A 649 -12.41 2.99 -8.18
N GLY A 650 -11.92 1.92 -8.81
CA GLY A 650 -11.24 2.01 -10.09
C GLY A 650 -10.01 1.11 -10.19
N ARG A 651 -9.40 1.10 -11.37
CA ARG A 651 -8.13 0.41 -11.60
C ARG A 651 -7.00 1.30 -11.14
N PHE A 652 -6.16 0.78 -10.26
CA PHE A 652 -5.00 1.49 -9.78
C PHE A 652 -3.75 0.92 -10.45
N SER A 653 -3.25 1.63 -11.46
CA SER A 653 -2.06 1.24 -12.24
C SER A 653 -0.91 2.23 -11.99
N PRO A 654 -0.15 2.07 -10.90
CA PRO A 654 0.97 2.95 -10.60
C PRO A 654 2.17 2.56 -11.47
N ILE A 655 2.62 3.50 -12.32
CA ILE A 655 3.75 3.27 -13.22
C ILE A 655 4.98 3.97 -12.65
N SER A 656 6.12 3.27 -12.61
CA SER A 656 7.41 3.89 -12.28
C SER A 656 8.18 4.18 -13.58
N ARG A 657 8.39 5.46 -13.92
CA ARG A 657 9.23 5.88 -15.04
C ARG A 657 10.41 6.68 -14.51
N ILE A 658 11.55 6.03 -14.28
CA ILE A 658 12.80 6.74 -13.95
C ILE A 658 13.57 6.99 -15.26
N ASN A 659 13.69 8.26 -15.66
CA ASN A 659 14.60 8.78 -16.71
C ASN A 659 14.48 8.23 -18.14
N GLY A 660 13.32 7.71 -18.57
CA GLY A 660 13.09 7.31 -19.97
C GLY A 660 13.93 6.10 -20.47
N ASN A 661 14.86 5.60 -19.65
CA ASN A 661 15.56 4.33 -19.82
C ASN A 661 15.35 3.52 -18.54
N ALA A 662 14.71 2.36 -18.68
CA ALA A 662 14.52 1.40 -17.61
C ALA A 662 15.88 0.90 -17.12
N THR A 663 16.40 1.51 -16.06
CA THR A 663 17.38 0.80 -15.22
C THR A 663 16.57 -0.06 -14.25
N PRO A 664 16.91 -1.35 -14.06
CA PRO A 664 16.21 -2.27 -13.16
C PRO A 664 16.36 -1.90 -11.66
N GLU A 665 16.71 -0.66 -11.36
CA GLU A 665 16.91 -0.14 -10.02
C GLU A 665 15.56 0.15 -9.35
N VAL A 666 14.87 -0.94 -9.00
CA VAL A 666 14.01 -1.14 -7.83
C VAL A 666 13.38 0.16 -7.28
N SER A 667 12.31 0.60 -7.93
CA SER A 667 11.40 1.62 -7.40
C SER A 667 10.46 0.99 -6.37
N ASN A 668 10.93 0.81 -5.13
CA ASN A 668 10.10 0.35 -4.00
C ASN A 668 9.33 1.53 -3.42
N GLY A 669 8.00 1.55 -3.53
CA GLY A 669 7.17 2.54 -2.85
C GLY A 669 5.82 2.01 -2.40
N ILE A 670 5.04 2.88 -1.76
CA ILE A 670 3.66 2.64 -1.37
C ILE A 670 2.76 3.55 -2.18
N ALA A 671 1.92 3.02 -3.06
CA ALA A 671 1.13 3.85 -3.95
C ALA A 671 0.06 4.69 -3.21
N LEU A 672 -0.60 4.08 -2.24
CA LEU A 672 -1.63 4.67 -1.40
C LEU A 672 -1.36 4.41 0.08
N ARG A 673 -1.31 5.46 0.89
CA ARG A 673 -1.26 5.34 2.35
C ARG A 673 -2.49 5.96 3.01
N VAL A 674 -3.09 5.23 3.94
CA VAL A 674 -4.22 5.70 4.76
C VAL A 674 -3.86 5.59 6.24
N ASP A 675 -3.96 6.69 6.97
CA ASP A 675 -3.77 6.74 8.43
C ASP A 675 -5.06 7.22 9.11
N SER A 676 -5.52 6.48 10.12
CA SER A 676 -6.72 6.80 10.90
C SER A 676 -6.38 7.01 12.37
N ARG A 677 -6.84 8.11 12.97
CA ARG A 677 -6.40 8.51 14.32
C ARG A 677 -7.15 7.86 15.50
N ALA A 678 -8.28 7.16 15.31
CA ALA A 678 -9.05 6.63 16.45
C ALA A 678 -10.02 5.46 16.15
N ARG A 679 -10.33 4.72 17.22
CA ARG A 679 -11.32 3.62 17.30
C ARG A 679 -12.67 4.21 17.72
N PRO A 680 -13.75 4.17 16.93
CA PRO A 680 -15.05 4.61 17.40
C PRO A 680 -15.54 3.64 18.48
N ALA A 681 -15.91 4.18 19.64
CA ALA A 681 -16.19 3.41 20.85
C ALA A 681 -17.49 2.58 20.83
N ALA A 682 -18.29 2.61 19.75
CA ALA A 682 -19.62 1.98 19.81
C ALA A 682 -20.22 1.33 18.54
N ALA A 683 -19.92 1.70 17.28
CA ALA A 683 -20.67 1.08 16.16
C ALA A 683 -20.12 1.20 14.72
N GLY A 684 -19.01 1.89 14.46
CA GLY A 684 -18.56 2.13 13.08
C GLY A 684 -17.28 1.38 12.77
N TYR A 685 -17.32 0.34 11.94
CA TYR A 685 -16.07 -0.07 11.30
C TYR A 685 -15.66 1.04 10.34
N LEU A 686 -14.40 1.49 10.37
CA LEU A 686 -13.86 2.40 9.34
C LEU A 686 -13.98 1.76 7.93
N PHE A 687 -14.06 0.42 7.89
CA PHE A 687 -14.42 -0.38 6.73
C PHE A 687 -15.41 -1.49 7.13
N GLN A 688 -16.69 -1.40 6.75
CA GLN A 688 -17.71 -2.41 7.07
C GLN A 688 -18.01 -3.31 5.86
N GLY A 689 -17.43 -4.52 5.81
CA GLY A 689 -17.62 -5.45 4.68
C GLY A 689 -16.60 -5.26 3.56
N SER A 690 -16.79 -5.93 2.41
CA SER A 690 -15.86 -6.04 1.26
C SER A 690 -15.59 -4.73 0.49
N MET A 691 -15.33 -3.64 1.21
CA MET A 691 -15.40 -2.26 0.73
C MET A 691 -14.07 -1.66 0.28
N PHE A 692 -13.01 -2.46 0.20
CA PHE A 692 -11.76 -2.08 -0.44
C PHE A 692 -11.46 -3.10 -1.54
N SER A 693 -11.91 -2.80 -2.75
CA SER A 693 -11.61 -3.56 -3.97
C SER A 693 -10.77 -2.66 -4.85
N VAL A 694 -9.45 -2.85 -4.80
CA VAL A 694 -8.56 -2.26 -5.80
C VAL A 694 -8.12 -3.42 -6.69
N GLU A 695 -8.59 -3.43 -7.93
CA GLU A 695 -7.95 -4.27 -8.95
C GLU A 695 -6.63 -3.58 -9.32
N THR A 696 -5.52 -4.14 -8.81
CA THR A 696 -4.18 -3.60 -9.03
C THR A 696 -3.51 -4.32 -10.18
N TYR A 697 -3.12 -3.58 -11.22
CA TYR A 697 -2.26 -4.10 -12.28
C TYR A 697 -0.97 -3.27 -12.29
N SER A 698 0.18 -3.94 -12.13
CA SER A 698 1.45 -3.30 -12.47
C SER A 698 1.59 -3.41 -13.99
N GLU A 699 1.20 -2.36 -14.69
CA GLU A 699 1.37 -2.26 -16.14
C GLU A 699 2.77 -1.69 -16.44
N CYS A 700 3.52 -2.40 -17.29
CA CYS A 700 4.72 -1.87 -17.91
C CYS A 700 4.33 -1.44 -19.34
N ASP A 701 4.57 -0.18 -19.70
CA ASP A 701 4.35 0.33 -21.07
C ASP A 701 5.41 -0.16 -22.07
N HIS A 702 6.16 -1.24 -21.73
CA HIS A 702 7.19 -1.78 -22.60
C HIS A 702 6.55 -2.65 -23.70
N PRO A 703 6.85 -2.41 -24.99
CA PRO A 703 6.22 -3.13 -26.11
C PRO A 703 6.55 -4.63 -26.13
N ASP A 704 7.68 -5.02 -25.54
CA ASP A 704 8.05 -6.43 -25.33
C ASP A 704 7.53 -6.95 -23.98
N GLN A 705 6.65 -7.95 -24.02
CA GLN A 705 6.05 -8.60 -22.86
C GLN A 705 7.09 -9.23 -21.92
N GLY A 706 8.22 -9.73 -22.44
CA GLY A 706 9.28 -10.32 -21.63
C GLY A 706 10.01 -9.27 -20.78
N GLN A 707 10.27 -8.09 -21.36
CA GLN A 707 10.83 -6.95 -20.63
C GLN A 707 9.77 -6.27 -19.74
N ALA A 708 8.50 -6.29 -20.12
CA ALA A 708 7.40 -5.80 -19.28
C ALA A 708 7.31 -6.56 -17.95
N GLN A 709 7.58 -7.86 -17.96
CA GLN A 709 7.57 -8.71 -16.77
C GLN A 709 8.79 -8.48 -15.85
N VAL A 710 9.92 -8.04 -16.42
CA VAL A 710 11.15 -7.71 -15.68
C VAL A 710 11.16 -6.26 -15.19
N ASN A 711 10.51 -5.35 -15.92
CA ASN A 711 10.50 -3.90 -15.70
C ASN A 711 9.17 -3.36 -15.13
N GLY A 712 8.18 -4.22 -14.87
CA GLY A 712 7.00 -3.85 -14.10
C GLY A 712 7.45 -3.29 -12.76
N GLY A 713 7.02 -2.07 -12.43
CA GLY A 713 7.45 -1.40 -11.20
C GLY A 713 7.17 -2.28 -9.99
N ASN A 714 8.22 -2.76 -9.33
CA ASN A 714 8.12 -3.53 -8.09
C ASN A 714 7.79 -2.57 -6.94
N TRP A 715 6.53 -2.13 -6.86
CA TRP A 715 6.04 -1.44 -5.67
C TRP A 715 6.10 -2.41 -4.49
N GLU A 716 6.76 -1.99 -3.40
CA GLU A 716 6.89 -2.78 -2.17
C GLU A 716 5.52 -3.10 -1.56
N ALA A 717 4.58 -2.14 -1.66
CA ALA A 717 3.17 -2.35 -1.40
C ALA A 717 2.32 -1.39 -2.24
N VAL A 718 1.13 -1.80 -2.69
CA VAL A 718 0.23 -0.85 -3.37
C VAL A 718 -0.52 0.01 -2.35
N VAL A 719 -0.87 -0.57 -1.20
CA VAL A 719 -1.70 0.06 -0.18
C VAL A 719 -1.11 -0.23 1.19
N GLN A 720 -0.93 0.80 2.01
CA GLN A 720 -0.58 0.67 3.42
C GLN A 720 -1.62 1.38 4.29
N THR A 721 -2.16 0.66 5.25
CA THR A 721 -3.07 1.19 6.27
C THR A 721 -2.38 1.20 7.63
N ASN A 722 -2.24 2.37 8.23
CA ASN A 722 -1.72 2.52 9.58
C ASN A 722 -2.88 2.78 10.54
N ASN A 723 -2.90 2.09 11.68
CA ASN A 723 -3.89 2.27 12.76
C ASN A 723 -5.36 1.90 12.42
N ILE A 724 -5.57 0.98 11.47
CA ILE A 724 -6.91 0.53 11.06
C ILE A 724 -7.18 -0.87 11.59
N PHE A 725 -8.32 -1.06 12.26
CA PHE A 725 -8.80 -2.41 12.60
C PHE A 725 -9.46 -3.03 11.36
N LEU A 726 -8.72 -3.91 10.68
CA LEU A 726 -9.12 -4.85 9.62
C LEU A 726 -9.71 -4.25 8.31
N PRO A 727 -8.87 -3.79 7.37
CA PRO A 727 -9.25 -3.77 5.95
C PRO A 727 -9.12 -5.18 5.34
N ILE A 728 -10.15 -5.67 4.65
CA ILE A 728 -10.01 -6.81 3.72
C ILE A 728 -9.51 -6.22 2.39
N ILE A 729 -8.23 -6.41 2.09
CA ILE A 729 -7.65 -6.10 0.79
C ILE A 729 -7.86 -7.35 -0.09
N ARG A 730 -8.73 -7.26 -1.11
CA ARG A 730 -8.82 -8.31 -2.14
C ARG A 730 -7.73 -8.05 -3.17
N LYS A 731 -6.79 -8.99 -3.30
CA LYS A 731 -5.77 -9.01 -4.36
C LYS A 731 -6.36 -9.50 -5.67
#